data_AF-A0AAE1KC15-F1
#
_entry.id   AF-A0AAE1KC15-F1
#
_cell.length_a   1.000
_cell.length_b   1.000
_cell.length_c   1.000
_cell.angle_alpha   90.00
_cell.angle_beta   90.00
_cell.angle_gamma   90.00
#
_symmetry.space_group_name_H-M   'P 1'
#
loop_
_entity.id
_entity.type
_entity.pdbx_description
1 polymer ?
#
loop_
_entity_poly.entity_id
_entity_poly.type
_entity_poly.pdbx_seq_one_letter_code
_entity_poly.pdbx_strand_id
1 'polypeptide(L)'
;MSKRPLEEGGSNSAPPPKNLKVQFEPIHLGAISTLDEMDMKTLRFQNHKLYQRLEQRKKLEDDLRGRIEQLEKRQTQSDDVLTIINRYWNQFNEDIRLMLQRFDAETADESETKNESEATTSFLTQLSTWDREELDEKLANRVQVSKRAVAKIVQAFDRLHQRNEKVARALKGDGMEAEAPPPLEEGVRELNTELQTENKNLHTQNLSFHERHHIMCLKVAELEEKLQAMDTEKAEMQNRIEDMEYDLTRTRSRCEKVETHLAETCQKLKAIQDESGAAGGATGGAAGAAGGGVGPGGQGGAKPGEGTGMVPSGSKLTPAINSKKVDELNSELEELRELSTKRLDELEKKTNEHKEALKEVERLKMDLRQLPESVIVETTEYKCLQSQFSVLYNDSMQLKTQLEETRHQLQTSKNAHLRQIEQMESEELTIQKKLRAEVIQLEDMQAQVRKEYEMLRIEFEQNLAANEQTGPINREMRHLITSLQNHITQLKGEIHRYKRKYKEASVESIKLKREIEELHQKLAARQRSASVSERQDSVSSDRGEGAKDQVRRNKQMVKEEGSESCDSSGPPTSSTQQASAPVGGGGAAGTGGGGGGGEDKAGEGGAEVKKEEGEEENKVRKEERERREKERRKERGEKEGDKEGR
;
A
#
# COMPACT_ATOMS: atom_id res chain seq x y z
N MET A 1 -35.79 19.38 -28.47
CA MET A 1 -36.18 18.59 -27.27
C MET A 1 -35.32 19.02 -26.09
N SER A 2 -35.70 18.65 -24.87
CA SER A 2 -35.30 19.36 -23.64
C SER A 2 -33.84 19.19 -23.23
N LYS A 3 -33.16 20.30 -22.92
CA LYS A 3 -32.09 20.28 -21.92
C LYS A 3 -32.72 20.04 -20.55
N ARG A 4 -32.17 19.14 -19.74
CA ARG A 4 -32.48 19.04 -18.31
C ARG A 4 -31.50 19.94 -17.53
N PRO A 5 -31.90 20.58 -16.42
CA PRO A 5 -30.98 21.29 -15.54
C PRO A 5 -30.10 20.31 -14.76
N LEU A 6 -28.97 20.79 -14.24
CA LEU A 6 -28.34 20.15 -13.08
C LEU A 6 -29.12 20.56 -11.81
N GLU A 7 -29.27 19.66 -10.85
CA GLU A 7 -29.71 20.04 -9.52
C GLU A 7 -28.52 20.50 -8.68
N GLU A 8 -28.58 21.74 -8.19
CA GLU A 8 -27.65 22.21 -7.16
C GLU A 8 -28.06 21.64 -5.80
N GLY A 9 -27.31 20.66 -5.31
CA GLY A 9 -27.45 20.18 -3.93
C GLY A 9 -27.07 21.29 -2.94
N GLY A 10 -28.09 21.99 -2.42
CA GLY A 10 -27.93 23.21 -1.61
C GLY A 10 -27.15 23.03 -0.30
N SER A 11 -25.82 23.18 -0.37
CA SER A 11 -24.94 23.28 0.80
C SER A 11 -25.14 24.63 1.47
N ASN A 12 -26.03 24.69 2.46
CA ASN A 12 -26.36 25.90 3.21
C ASN A 12 -25.24 26.26 4.23
N SER A 13 -24.07 26.66 3.73
CA SER A 13 -22.90 27.06 4.51
C SER A 13 -22.70 28.57 4.42
N ALA A 14 -23.15 29.30 5.44
CA ALA A 14 -22.87 30.73 5.60
C ALA A 14 -21.35 30.98 5.69
N PRO A 15 -20.84 32.13 5.20
CA PRO A 15 -19.43 32.46 5.33
C PRO A 15 -19.05 32.58 6.82
N PRO A 16 -17.83 32.18 7.21
CA PRO A 16 -17.42 32.20 8.62
C PRO A 16 -17.46 33.63 9.17
N PRO A 17 -17.97 33.85 10.40
CA PRO A 17 -18.15 35.18 10.97
C PRO A 17 -16.79 35.84 11.24
N LYS A 18 -16.38 36.72 10.32
CA LYS A 18 -15.21 37.58 10.50
C LYS A 18 -15.44 38.47 11.73
N ASN A 19 -14.43 38.57 12.58
CA ASN A 19 -14.43 39.31 13.85
C ASN A 19 -15.24 38.69 15.01
N LEU A 20 -14.95 37.43 15.36
CA LEU A 20 -15.04 36.98 16.75
C LEU A 20 -13.98 37.72 17.62
N LYS A 21 -14.21 39.02 17.87
CA LYS A 21 -13.58 39.72 19.00
C LYS A 21 -14.07 39.01 20.26
N VAL A 22 -13.20 38.22 20.89
CA VAL A 22 -13.54 37.43 22.07
C VAL A 22 -13.84 38.38 23.23
N GLN A 23 -15.12 38.69 23.41
CA GLN A 23 -15.61 39.64 24.39
C GLN A 23 -15.58 38.96 25.77
N PHE A 24 -14.44 39.06 26.44
CA PHE A 24 -14.25 38.50 27.77
C PHE A 24 -15.09 39.28 28.79
N GLU A 25 -16.12 38.62 29.32
CA GLU A 25 -16.88 39.11 30.47
C GLU A 25 -15.93 39.34 31.67
N PRO A 26 -15.94 40.53 32.31
CA PRO A 26 -15.03 40.85 33.40
C PRO A 26 -15.27 40.03 34.68
N ILE A 27 -14.60 38.87 34.78
CA ILE A 27 -14.66 38.00 35.96
C ILE A 27 -14.12 38.76 37.17
N HIS A 28 -15.01 39.08 38.11
CA HIS A 28 -14.66 39.80 39.33
C HIS A 28 -13.81 38.91 40.25
N LEU A 29 -12.50 39.18 40.26
CA LEU A 29 -11.57 38.71 41.28
C LEU A 29 -11.90 39.34 42.62
N GLY A 30 -12.87 38.75 43.32
CA GLY A 30 -13.33 39.24 44.61
C GLY A 30 -12.25 39.22 45.70
N ALA A 31 -12.53 39.92 46.80
CA ALA A 31 -11.62 40.36 47.86
C ALA A 31 -10.34 39.53 48.03
N ILE A 32 -9.20 40.19 47.85
CA ILE A 32 -7.83 39.65 47.94
C ILE A 32 -7.23 40.12 49.27
N SER A 33 -6.74 39.17 50.06
CA SER A 33 -6.23 39.41 51.43
C SER A 33 -4.70 39.38 51.50
N THR A 34 -4.05 38.67 50.58
CA THR A 34 -2.58 38.52 50.47
C THR A 34 -2.15 38.49 49.00
N LEU A 35 -0.85 38.68 48.75
CA LEU A 35 -0.26 38.55 47.42
C LEU A 35 -0.45 37.12 46.86
N ASP A 36 -0.16 36.11 47.69
CA ASP A 36 -0.32 34.69 47.34
C ASP A 36 -1.77 34.34 46.93
N GLU A 37 -2.77 34.99 47.53
CA GLU A 37 -4.18 34.81 47.15
C GLU A 37 -4.46 35.42 45.76
N MET A 38 -3.86 36.56 45.43
CA MET A 38 -3.93 37.16 44.09
C MET A 38 -3.28 36.27 43.03
N ASP A 39 -2.09 35.75 43.32
CA ASP A 39 -1.33 34.92 42.37
C ASP A 39 -2.02 33.57 42.15
N MET A 40 -2.53 32.92 43.21
CA MET A 40 -3.34 31.70 43.09
C MET A 40 -4.63 31.93 42.27
N LYS A 41 -5.34 33.03 42.48
CA LYS A 41 -6.52 33.37 41.68
C LYS A 41 -6.16 33.68 40.22
N THR A 42 -5.04 34.37 39.99
CA THR A 42 -4.53 34.71 38.66
C THR A 42 -4.12 33.45 37.89
N LEU A 43 -3.39 32.53 38.51
CA LEU A 43 -3.03 31.24 37.92
C LEU A 43 -4.26 30.40 37.59
N ARG A 44 -5.29 30.36 38.45
CA ARG A 44 -6.57 29.69 38.15
C ARG A 44 -7.28 30.31 36.95
N PHE A 45 -7.33 31.64 36.84
CA PHE A 45 -7.92 32.32 35.68
C PHE A 45 -7.13 32.06 34.39
N GLN A 46 -5.79 32.14 34.45
CA GLN A 46 -4.92 31.84 33.30
C GLN A 46 -5.09 30.38 32.85
N ASN A 47 -5.10 29.43 33.78
CA ASN A 47 -5.33 28.01 33.50
C ASN A 47 -6.72 27.76 32.88
N HIS A 48 -7.77 28.38 33.42
CA HIS A 48 -9.11 28.31 32.84
C HIS A 48 -9.18 28.94 31.43
N LYS A 49 -8.43 30.02 31.15
CA LYS A 49 -8.32 30.60 29.80
C LYS A 49 -7.49 29.74 28.85
N LEU A 50 -6.47 29.03 29.34
CA LEU A 50 -5.74 28.02 28.56
C LEU A 50 -6.65 26.83 28.23
N TYR A 51 -7.45 26.35 29.19
CA TYR A 51 -8.46 25.31 28.98
C TYR A 51 -9.50 25.73 27.93
N GLN A 52 -10.07 26.94 28.03
CA GLN A 52 -11.00 27.46 27.01
C GLN A 52 -10.36 27.53 25.61
N ARG A 53 -9.09 27.93 25.50
CA ARG A 53 -8.35 27.94 24.21
C ARG A 53 -8.04 26.54 23.69
N LEU A 54 -7.74 25.59 24.57
CA LEU A 54 -7.46 24.20 24.23
C LEU A 54 -8.73 23.48 23.76
N GLU A 55 -9.87 23.73 24.41
CA GLU A 55 -11.18 23.24 24.01
C GLU A 55 -11.65 23.83 22.66
N GLN A 56 -11.38 25.12 22.41
CA GLN A 56 -11.60 25.74 21.10
C GLN A 56 -10.69 25.13 20.02
N ARG A 57 -9.42 24.84 20.34
CA ARG A 57 -8.51 24.15 19.42
C ARG A 57 -8.96 22.73 19.11
N LYS A 58 -9.40 21.96 20.12
CA LYS A 58 -9.96 20.61 19.91
C LYS A 58 -11.12 20.62 18.93
N LYS A 59 -12.09 21.52 19.11
CA LYS A 59 -13.25 21.60 18.20
C LYS A 59 -12.85 21.93 16.77
N LEU A 60 -11.90 22.85 16.59
CA LEU A 60 -11.32 23.12 15.25
C LEU A 60 -10.53 21.94 14.70
N GLU A 61 -9.85 21.16 15.55
CA GLU A 61 -9.15 19.93 15.15
C GLU A 61 -10.14 18.83 14.75
N ASP A 62 -11.24 18.65 15.48
CA ASP A 62 -12.32 17.71 15.19
C ASP A 62 -13.07 18.10 13.90
N ASP A 63 -13.38 19.39 13.71
CA ASP A 63 -13.95 19.94 12.46
C ASP A 63 -13.02 19.69 11.26
N LEU A 64 -11.70 19.87 11.44
CA LEU A 64 -10.70 19.60 10.40
C LEU A 64 -10.54 18.10 10.13
N ARG A 65 -10.57 17.23 11.16
CA ARG A 65 -10.54 15.77 11.03
C ARG A 65 -11.75 15.26 10.25
N GLY A 66 -12.96 15.69 10.61
CA GLY A 66 -14.18 15.34 9.87
C GLY A 66 -14.18 15.89 8.43
N ARG A 67 -13.52 17.03 8.19
CA ARG A 67 -13.32 17.54 6.82
C ARG A 67 -12.31 16.73 6.01
N ILE A 68 -11.25 16.22 6.64
CA ILE A 68 -10.29 15.31 6.00
C ILE A 68 -10.99 14.02 5.60
N GLU A 69 -11.71 13.37 6.52
CA GLU A 69 -12.49 12.16 6.25
C GLU A 69 -13.49 12.36 5.08
N GLN A 70 -14.18 13.52 5.05
CA GLN A 70 -15.10 13.86 3.95
C GLN A 70 -14.39 14.04 2.59
N LEU A 71 -13.13 14.46 2.57
CA LEU A 71 -12.33 14.59 1.35
C LEU A 71 -11.76 13.25 0.90
N GLU A 72 -11.24 12.43 1.82
CA GLU A 72 -10.75 11.07 1.55
C GLU A 72 -11.87 10.16 1.01
N LYS A 73 -13.07 10.26 1.59
CA LYS A 73 -14.28 9.57 1.11
C LYS A 73 -14.78 10.05 -0.25
N ARG A 74 -14.41 11.27 -0.66
CA ARG A 74 -14.70 11.80 -2.00
C ARG A 74 -13.63 11.41 -3.01
N GLN A 75 -12.37 11.33 -2.58
CA GLN A 75 -11.24 10.89 -3.39
C GLN A 75 -11.46 9.43 -3.82
N THR A 76 -11.70 8.53 -2.87
CA THR A 76 -12.02 7.11 -3.16
C THR A 76 -13.19 6.94 -4.14
N GLN A 77 -14.28 7.69 -3.95
CA GLN A 77 -15.41 7.73 -4.91
C GLN A 77 -15.03 8.26 -6.30
N SER A 78 -14.03 9.13 -6.40
CA SER A 78 -13.52 9.65 -7.66
C SER A 78 -12.59 8.63 -8.35
N ASP A 79 -11.81 7.89 -7.57
CA ASP A 79 -10.91 6.83 -8.04
C ASP A 79 -11.70 5.62 -8.57
N ASP A 80 -12.82 5.26 -7.93
CA ASP A 80 -13.81 4.29 -8.43
C ASP A 80 -14.34 4.70 -9.82
N VAL A 81 -14.79 5.95 -9.95
CA VAL A 81 -15.32 6.51 -11.20
C VAL A 81 -14.24 6.58 -12.27
N LEU A 82 -13.02 6.97 -11.93
CA LEU A 82 -11.89 7.02 -12.85
C LEU A 82 -11.50 5.62 -13.35
N THR A 83 -11.55 4.61 -12.48
CA THR A 83 -11.35 3.20 -12.85
C THR A 83 -12.41 2.72 -13.84
N ILE A 84 -13.68 3.05 -13.61
CA ILE A 84 -14.80 2.73 -14.52
C ILE A 84 -14.60 3.42 -15.89
N ILE A 85 -14.26 4.71 -15.90
CA ILE A 85 -13.97 5.47 -17.13
C ILE A 85 -12.79 4.85 -17.88
N ASN A 86 -11.71 4.50 -17.19
CA ASN A 86 -10.53 3.89 -17.80
C ASN A 86 -10.85 2.55 -18.49
N ARG A 87 -11.71 1.72 -17.87
CA ARG A 87 -12.18 0.46 -18.46
C ARG A 87 -12.96 0.70 -19.75
N TYR A 88 -13.93 1.63 -19.73
CA TYR A 88 -14.72 1.95 -20.92
C TYR A 88 -13.88 2.59 -22.04
N TRP A 89 -12.88 3.42 -21.70
CA TRP A 89 -11.98 4.01 -22.70
C TRP A 89 -11.10 2.96 -23.37
N ASN A 90 -10.58 1.99 -22.61
CA ASN A 90 -9.79 0.89 -23.17
C ASN A 90 -10.64 -0.03 -24.04
N GLN A 91 -11.89 -0.33 -23.65
CA GLN A 91 -12.79 -1.09 -24.50
C GLN A 91 -13.14 -0.32 -25.79
N PHE A 92 -13.43 0.99 -25.71
CA PHE A 92 -13.67 1.82 -26.89
C PHE A 92 -12.48 1.82 -27.88
N ASN A 93 -11.25 1.90 -27.37
CA ASN A 93 -10.04 1.80 -28.20
C ASN A 93 -9.91 0.42 -28.88
N GLU A 94 -10.17 -0.66 -28.14
CA GLU A 94 -10.09 -2.03 -28.69
C GLU A 94 -11.21 -2.32 -29.71
N ASP A 95 -12.44 -1.89 -29.44
CA ASP A 95 -13.57 -2.00 -30.38
C ASP A 95 -13.26 -1.25 -31.69
N ILE A 96 -12.63 -0.07 -31.60
CA ILE A 96 -12.14 0.70 -32.75
C ILE A 96 -11.01 -0.03 -33.50
N ARG A 97 -10.02 -0.58 -32.78
CA ARG A 97 -8.92 -1.35 -33.37
C ARG A 97 -9.44 -2.57 -34.12
N LEU A 98 -10.42 -3.27 -33.56
CA LEU A 98 -11.10 -4.43 -34.17
C LEU A 98 -11.97 -4.04 -35.37
N MET A 99 -12.59 -2.86 -35.37
CA MET A 99 -13.30 -2.35 -36.55
C MET A 99 -12.32 -1.99 -37.69
N LEU A 100 -11.22 -1.30 -37.40
CA LEU A 100 -10.18 -1.01 -38.40
C LEU A 100 -9.60 -2.30 -39.00
N GLN A 101 -9.26 -3.29 -38.16
CA GLN A 101 -8.76 -4.60 -38.60
C GLN A 101 -9.76 -5.38 -39.49
N ARG A 102 -11.06 -5.06 -39.45
CA ARG A 102 -12.10 -5.69 -40.27
C ARG A 102 -12.50 -4.91 -41.52
N PHE A 103 -12.38 -3.58 -41.52
CA PHE A 103 -12.91 -2.70 -42.57
C PHE A 103 -11.87 -1.84 -43.29
N ASP A 104 -10.63 -1.76 -42.80
CA ASP A 104 -9.50 -1.01 -43.41
C ASP A 104 -8.31 -1.94 -43.73
N ALA A 105 -8.53 -3.27 -43.77
CA ALA A 105 -7.48 -4.29 -43.94
C ALA A 105 -6.71 -4.19 -45.26
N GLU A 106 -7.29 -3.55 -46.29
CA GLU A 106 -6.65 -3.27 -47.59
C GLU A 106 -5.62 -2.11 -47.50
N THR A 107 -5.60 -1.35 -46.40
CA THR A 107 -4.76 -0.15 -46.23
C THR A 107 -4.10 -0.03 -44.85
N ALA A 108 -4.16 -1.07 -44.01
CA ALA A 108 -3.61 -1.06 -42.65
C ALA A 108 -2.08 -1.27 -42.63
N ASP A 109 -1.34 -0.26 -42.19
CA ASP A 109 0.12 -0.34 -42.01
C ASP A 109 0.48 -1.19 -40.77
N GLU A 110 1.26 -2.26 -40.96
CA GLU A 110 1.70 -3.16 -39.88
C GLU A 110 2.47 -2.43 -38.76
N SER A 111 3.09 -1.29 -39.05
CA SER A 111 3.90 -0.52 -38.10
C SER A 111 3.06 0.25 -37.07
N GLU A 112 1.91 0.82 -37.45
CA GLU A 112 1.10 1.63 -36.53
C GLU A 112 0.34 0.77 -35.51
N THR A 113 -0.11 -0.42 -35.91
CA THR A 113 -0.95 -1.29 -35.06
C THR A 113 -0.29 -1.76 -33.76
N LYS A 114 1.05 -1.74 -33.67
CA LYS A 114 1.79 -2.13 -32.47
C LYS A 114 1.88 -1.04 -31.40
N ASN A 115 1.91 0.23 -31.80
CA ASN A 115 2.08 1.35 -30.86
C ASN A 115 0.80 1.67 -30.07
N GLU A 116 -0.38 1.25 -30.53
CA GLU A 116 -1.66 1.57 -29.88
C GLU A 116 -2.00 0.63 -28.71
N SER A 117 -1.54 -0.63 -28.72
CA SER A 117 -1.84 -1.62 -27.67
C SER A 117 -1.05 -1.42 -26.37
N GLU A 118 0.22 -1.01 -26.47
CA GLU A 118 1.10 -0.88 -25.30
C GLU A 118 0.76 0.34 -24.44
N ALA A 119 0.25 1.41 -25.05
CA ALA A 119 -0.14 2.64 -24.38
C ALA A 119 -1.45 2.53 -23.56
N THR A 120 -2.31 1.55 -23.85
CA THR A 120 -3.65 1.45 -23.21
C THR A 120 -3.66 0.62 -21.93
N THR A 121 -2.82 -0.40 -21.82
CA THR A 121 -2.89 -1.40 -20.72
C THR A 121 -2.28 -0.90 -19.40
N SER A 122 -1.27 -0.02 -19.45
CA SER A 122 -0.52 0.44 -18.26
C SER A 122 -1.04 1.77 -17.65
N PHE A 123 -2.06 2.40 -18.26
CA PHE A 123 -2.42 3.80 -17.98
C PHE A 123 -2.83 4.09 -16.51
N LEU A 124 -3.53 3.17 -15.83
CA LEU A 124 -3.92 3.35 -14.41
C LEU A 124 -2.71 3.32 -13.47
N THR A 125 -1.74 2.45 -13.73
CA THR A 125 -0.54 2.29 -12.89
C THR A 125 0.43 3.47 -13.03
N GLN A 126 0.46 4.10 -14.21
CA GLN A 126 1.29 5.29 -14.46
C GLN A 126 0.63 6.58 -13.92
N LEU A 127 -0.70 6.60 -13.79
CA LEU A 127 -1.48 7.75 -13.30
C LEU A 127 -1.09 8.21 -11.89
N SER A 128 -0.66 7.29 -11.02
CA SER A 128 -0.13 7.60 -9.67
C SER A 128 1.34 8.05 -9.66
N THR A 129 2.01 8.06 -10.81
CA THR A 129 3.43 8.46 -10.95
C THR A 129 3.63 9.79 -11.67
N TRP A 130 2.59 10.34 -12.29
CA TRP A 130 2.63 11.62 -12.98
C TRP A 130 2.32 12.77 -12.02
N ASP A 131 3.04 13.88 -12.17
CA ASP A 131 2.68 15.13 -11.51
C ASP A 131 1.53 15.84 -12.26
N ARG A 132 1.11 16.99 -11.72
CA ARG A 132 -0.03 17.75 -12.24
C ARG A 132 0.24 18.43 -13.59
N GLU A 133 1.50 18.68 -13.94
CA GLU A 133 1.86 19.30 -15.22
C GLU A 133 2.01 18.22 -16.32
N GLU A 134 2.56 17.05 -15.98
CA GLU A 134 2.60 15.92 -16.90
C GLU A 134 1.21 15.32 -17.18
N LEU A 135 0.36 15.18 -16.16
CA LEU A 135 -0.94 14.48 -16.26
C LEU A 135 -1.82 14.99 -17.41
N ASP A 136 -1.95 16.31 -17.57
CA ASP A 136 -2.75 16.91 -18.65
C ASP A 136 -2.17 16.58 -20.04
N GLU A 137 -0.84 16.51 -20.19
CA GLU A 137 -0.19 16.14 -21.44
C GLU A 137 -0.38 14.64 -21.76
N LYS A 138 -0.21 13.75 -20.77
CA LYS A 138 -0.43 12.30 -20.96
C LYS A 138 -1.88 12.00 -21.31
N LEU A 139 -2.83 12.68 -20.66
CA LEU A 139 -4.26 12.53 -20.94
C LEU A 139 -4.61 13.06 -22.33
N ALA A 140 -4.10 14.24 -22.73
CA ALA A 140 -4.27 14.79 -24.06
C ALA A 140 -3.70 13.87 -25.15
N ASN A 141 -2.51 13.30 -24.93
CA ASN A 141 -1.90 12.32 -25.85
C ASN A 141 -2.78 11.07 -26.02
N ARG A 142 -3.32 10.49 -24.93
CA ARG A 142 -4.26 9.36 -25.00
C ARG A 142 -5.52 9.69 -25.81
N VAL A 143 -6.12 10.86 -25.57
CA VAL A 143 -7.30 11.33 -26.32
C VAL A 143 -6.98 11.52 -27.80
N GLN A 144 -5.78 12.02 -28.13
CA GLN A 144 -5.34 12.25 -29.50
C GLN A 144 -5.11 10.95 -30.28
N VAL A 145 -4.64 9.87 -29.64
CA VAL A 145 -4.57 8.52 -30.24
C VAL A 145 -5.98 8.03 -30.59
N SER A 146 -6.90 8.00 -29.62
CA SER A 146 -8.29 7.59 -29.86
C SER A 146 -8.97 8.41 -30.98
N LYS A 147 -8.72 9.73 -31.00
CA LYS A 147 -9.23 10.65 -32.03
C LYS A 147 -8.66 10.36 -33.42
N ARG A 148 -7.38 9.97 -33.54
CA ARG A 148 -6.78 9.52 -34.80
C ARG A 148 -7.41 8.23 -35.29
N ALA A 149 -7.63 7.25 -34.41
CA ALA A 149 -8.25 5.98 -34.76
C ALA A 149 -9.72 6.14 -35.18
N VAL A 150 -10.51 7.01 -34.53
CA VAL A 150 -11.85 7.41 -35.01
C VAL A 150 -11.78 8.01 -36.42
N ALA A 151 -10.83 8.90 -36.70
CA ALA A 151 -10.70 9.52 -38.02
C ALA A 151 -10.36 8.51 -39.12
N LYS A 152 -9.57 7.46 -38.82
CA LYS A 152 -9.33 6.33 -39.74
C LYS A 152 -10.63 5.55 -40.03
N ILE A 153 -11.45 5.25 -39.01
CA ILE A 153 -12.73 4.54 -39.21
C ILE A 153 -13.66 5.31 -40.15
N VAL A 154 -13.75 6.64 -40.00
CA VAL A 154 -14.58 7.46 -40.91
C VAL A 154 -14.08 7.33 -42.35
N GLN A 155 -12.77 7.41 -42.60
CA GLN A 155 -12.21 7.23 -43.94
C GLN A 155 -12.45 5.81 -44.51
N ALA A 156 -12.29 4.77 -43.69
CA ALA A 156 -12.56 3.40 -44.09
C ALA A 156 -14.06 3.21 -44.44
N PHE A 157 -14.96 3.80 -43.65
CA PHE A 157 -16.39 3.80 -43.93
C PHE A 157 -16.74 4.56 -45.22
N ASP A 158 -16.14 5.73 -45.46
CA ASP A 158 -16.33 6.50 -46.69
C ASP A 158 -15.87 5.72 -47.94
N ARG A 159 -14.72 5.04 -47.86
CA ARG A 159 -14.22 4.15 -48.94
C ARG A 159 -15.17 2.97 -49.17
N LEU A 160 -15.60 2.30 -48.10
CA LEU A 160 -16.55 1.18 -48.16
C LEU A 160 -17.89 1.62 -48.77
N HIS A 161 -18.39 2.80 -48.38
CA HIS A 161 -19.62 3.40 -48.89
C HIS A 161 -19.50 3.69 -50.40
N GLN A 162 -18.42 4.34 -50.84
CA GLN A 162 -18.15 4.61 -52.26
C GLN A 162 -18.02 3.31 -53.08
N ARG A 163 -17.37 2.27 -52.54
CA ARG A 163 -17.29 0.95 -53.18
C ARG A 163 -18.67 0.32 -53.32
N ASN A 164 -19.47 0.34 -52.25
CA ASN A 164 -20.81 -0.21 -52.23
C ASN A 164 -21.77 0.57 -53.17
N GLU A 165 -21.63 1.89 -53.29
CA GLU A 165 -22.35 2.68 -54.30
C GLU A 165 -21.98 2.29 -55.74
N LYS A 166 -20.68 2.13 -56.04
CA LYS A 166 -20.21 1.71 -57.37
C LYS A 166 -20.80 0.35 -57.74
N VAL A 167 -20.77 -0.61 -56.82
CA VAL A 167 -21.39 -1.94 -56.98
C VAL A 167 -22.92 -1.81 -57.14
N ALA A 168 -23.59 -0.97 -56.35
CA ALA A 168 -25.04 -0.78 -56.45
C ALA A 168 -25.49 -0.10 -57.76
N ARG A 169 -24.65 0.78 -58.34
CA ARG A 169 -24.89 1.37 -59.67
C ARG A 169 -24.67 0.35 -60.79
N ALA A 170 -23.57 -0.41 -60.74
CA ALA A 170 -23.31 -1.50 -61.68
C ALA A 170 -24.43 -2.56 -61.67
N LEU A 171 -24.92 -2.97 -60.48
CA LEU A 171 -26.05 -3.90 -60.33
C LEU A 171 -27.40 -3.33 -60.78
N LYS A 172 -27.53 -2.00 -60.94
CA LYS A 172 -28.69 -1.35 -61.56
C LYS A 172 -28.58 -1.20 -63.08
N GLY A 173 -27.44 -1.56 -63.68
CA GLY A 173 -27.13 -1.30 -65.10
C GLY A 173 -26.78 0.17 -65.41
N ASP A 174 -26.64 1.00 -64.38
CA ASP A 174 -26.48 2.45 -64.45
C ASP A 174 -25.01 2.79 -64.77
N GLY A 175 -24.62 2.49 -66.01
CA GLY A 175 -23.24 2.54 -66.51
C GLY A 175 -22.91 1.64 -67.72
N MET A 176 -23.90 0.96 -68.34
CA MET A 176 -23.70 0.12 -69.53
C MET A 176 -24.11 0.78 -70.86
N GLU A 177 -24.00 2.11 -70.97
CA GLU A 177 -24.17 2.80 -72.26
C GLU A 177 -22.83 3.05 -72.96
N ALA A 178 -22.74 2.57 -74.21
CA ALA A 178 -21.79 2.99 -75.25
C ALA A 178 -20.29 2.76 -75.04
N GLU A 179 -19.87 1.49 -74.91
CA GLU A 179 -18.83 0.99 -75.82
C GLU A 179 -19.04 -0.49 -76.16
N ALA A 180 -18.50 -0.96 -77.29
CA ALA A 180 -18.56 -2.37 -77.66
C ALA A 180 -17.64 -3.18 -76.72
N PRO A 181 -17.99 -4.42 -76.32
CA PRO A 181 -17.12 -5.22 -75.47
C PRO A 181 -15.73 -5.37 -76.12
N PRO A 182 -14.62 -5.03 -75.43
CA PRO A 182 -13.30 -5.30 -75.95
C PRO A 182 -13.14 -6.81 -76.18
N PRO A 183 -12.28 -7.24 -77.12
CA PRO A 183 -12.14 -8.67 -77.43
C PRO A 183 -11.86 -9.46 -76.16
N LEU A 184 -12.66 -10.50 -75.90
CA LEU A 184 -12.50 -11.38 -74.73
C LEU A 184 -11.07 -11.90 -74.58
N GLU A 185 -10.40 -12.13 -75.71
CA GLU A 185 -9.01 -12.61 -75.83
C GLU A 185 -7.94 -11.54 -75.55
N GLU A 186 -8.34 -10.27 -75.40
CA GLU A 186 -7.50 -9.16 -74.93
C GLU A 186 -7.69 -8.95 -73.42
N GLY A 187 -8.93 -8.81 -72.95
CA GLY A 187 -9.22 -8.69 -71.51
C GLY A 187 -8.77 -9.91 -70.69
N VAL A 188 -8.89 -11.13 -71.22
CA VAL A 188 -8.33 -12.34 -70.58
C VAL A 188 -6.80 -12.33 -70.58
N ARG A 189 -6.15 -11.66 -71.55
CA ARG A 189 -4.69 -11.54 -71.62
C ARG A 189 -4.19 -10.54 -70.58
N GLU A 190 -4.85 -9.39 -70.47
CA GLU A 190 -4.60 -8.37 -69.44
C GLU A 190 -4.78 -8.95 -68.03
N LEU A 191 -5.93 -9.58 -67.76
CA LEU A 191 -6.22 -10.21 -66.47
C LEU A 191 -5.21 -11.31 -66.12
N ASN A 192 -4.72 -12.08 -67.11
CA ASN A 192 -3.67 -13.07 -66.90
C ASN A 192 -2.30 -12.41 -66.61
N THR A 193 -1.96 -11.29 -67.24
CA THR A 193 -0.76 -10.52 -66.89
C THR A 193 -0.85 -9.88 -65.51
N GLU A 194 -2.01 -9.35 -65.10
CA GLU A 194 -2.24 -8.86 -63.73
C GLU A 194 -2.12 -9.98 -62.70
N LEU A 195 -2.81 -11.11 -62.93
CA LEU A 195 -2.77 -12.26 -62.02
C LEU A 195 -1.36 -12.88 -61.93
N GLN A 196 -0.53 -12.74 -62.98
CA GLN A 196 0.90 -13.08 -62.93
C GLN A 196 1.76 -12.05 -62.19
N THR A 197 1.48 -10.74 -62.25
CA THR A 197 2.21 -9.75 -61.45
C THR A 197 1.81 -9.82 -59.99
N GLU A 198 0.54 -10.09 -59.68
CA GLU A 198 0.05 -10.31 -58.32
C GLU A 198 0.62 -11.60 -57.71
N ASN A 199 0.69 -12.71 -58.47
CA ASN A 199 1.40 -13.91 -58.01
C ASN A 199 2.88 -13.63 -57.68
N LYS A 200 3.58 -12.82 -58.50
CA LYS A 200 4.97 -12.42 -58.21
C LYS A 200 5.06 -11.58 -56.94
N ASN A 201 4.19 -10.59 -56.77
CA ASN A 201 4.13 -9.76 -55.57
C ASN A 201 3.83 -10.59 -54.30
N LEU A 202 2.86 -11.50 -54.37
CA LEU A 202 2.53 -12.42 -53.28
C LEU A 202 3.72 -13.33 -52.94
N HIS A 203 4.45 -13.84 -53.94
CA HIS A 203 5.64 -14.67 -53.72
C HIS A 203 6.78 -13.86 -53.06
N THR A 204 7.01 -12.62 -53.48
CA THR A 204 7.98 -11.70 -52.85
C THR A 204 7.57 -11.32 -51.42
N GLN A 205 6.30 -11.05 -51.17
CA GLN A 205 5.80 -10.80 -49.80
C GLN A 205 5.97 -12.04 -48.92
N ASN A 206 5.60 -13.22 -49.41
CA ASN A 206 5.72 -14.50 -48.70
C ASN A 206 7.19 -14.80 -48.32
N LEU A 207 8.13 -14.59 -49.24
CA LEU A 207 9.58 -14.61 -48.95
C LEU A 207 9.97 -13.61 -47.84
N SER A 208 9.49 -12.36 -47.91
CA SER A 208 9.76 -11.35 -46.87
C SER A 208 9.16 -11.69 -45.50
N PHE A 209 8.05 -12.43 -45.46
CA PHE A 209 7.44 -12.91 -44.23
C PHE A 209 8.24 -14.07 -43.65
N HIS A 210 8.71 -15.01 -44.47
CA HIS A 210 9.60 -16.09 -44.03
C HIS A 210 10.94 -15.56 -43.50
N GLU A 211 11.56 -14.57 -44.17
CA GLU A 211 12.77 -13.90 -43.71
C GLU A 211 12.55 -13.17 -42.36
N ARG A 212 11.50 -12.34 -42.26
CA ARG A 212 11.13 -11.68 -41.00
C ARG A 212 10.80 -12.66 -39.88
N HIS A 213 10.15 -13.77 -40.18
CA HIS A 213 9.84 -14.83 -39.21
C HIS A 213 11.11 -15.52 -38.72
N HIS A 214 12.05 -15.87 -39.61
CA HIS A 214 13.33 -16.46 -39.23
C HIS A 214 14.14 -15.53 -38.31
N ILE A 215 14.23 -14.23 -38.65
CA ILE A 215 14.87 -13.21 -37.80
C ILE A 215 14.17 -13.10 -36.43
N MET A 216 12.83 -13.18 -36.39
CA MET A 216 12.07 -13.17 -35.14
C MET A 216 12.39 -14.41 -34.27
N CYS A 217 12.45 -15.60 -34.86
CA CYS A 217 12.75 -16.85 -34.15
C CYS A 217 14.18 -16.85 -33.58
N LEU A 218 15.17 -16.35 -34.33
CA LEU A 218 16.52 -16.14 -33.80
C LEU A 218 16.52 -15.18 -32.60
N LYS A 219 15.74 -14.10 -32.67
CA LYS A 219 15.63 -13.12 -31.58
C LYS A 219 14.86 -13.62 -30.36
N VAL A 220 13.94 -14.58 -30.54
CA VAL A 220 13.30 -15.30 -29.42
C VAL A 220 14.32 -16.20 -28.73
N ALA A 221 15.09 -17.01 -29.47
CA ALA A 221 16.14 -17.86 -28.90
C ALA A 221 17.20 -17.04 -28.14
N GLU A 222 17.62 -15.89 -28.68
CA GLU A 222 18.50 -14.93 -28.00
C GLU A 222 17.94 -14.40 -26.66
N LEU A 223 16.62 -14.34 -26.49
CA LEU A 223 15.97 -13.88 -25.27
C LEU A 223 15.73 -15.04 -24.30
N GLU A 224 15.46 -16.24 -24.80
CA GLU A 224 15.37 -17.47 -24.02
C GLU A 224 16.71 -17.84 -23.38
N GLU A 225 17.84 -17.71 -24.11
CA GLU A 225 19.19 -17.90 -23.57
C GLU A 225 19.50 -16.89 -22.44
N LYS A 226 19.14 -15.61 -22.63
CA LYS A 226 19.29 -14.57 -21.59
C LYS A 226 18.40 -14.83 -20.37
N LEU A 227 17.18 -15.32 -20.57
CA LEU A 227 16.27 -15.70 -19.49
C LEU A 227 16.84 -16.87 -18.67
N GLN A 228 17.33 -17.91 -19.34
CA GLN A 228 17.98 -19.05 -18.70
C GLN A 228 19.21 -18.62 -17.87
N ALA A 229 20.05 -17.72 -18.41
CA ALA A 229 21.18 -17.17 -17.68
C ALA A 229 20.76 -16.42 -16.39
N MET A 230 19.71 -15.59 -16.47
CA MET A 230 19.17 -14.87 -15.31
C MET A 230 18.52 -15.79 -14.28
N ASP A 231 17.84 -16.86 -14.70
CA ASP A 231 17.31 -17.87 -13.77
C ASP A 231 18.44 -18.70 -13.11
N THR A 232 19.57 -18.95 -13.80
CA THR A 232 20.75 -19.56 -13.14
C THR A 232 21.42 -18.63 -12.13
N GLU A 233 21.62 -17.35 -12.44
CA GLU A 233 22.16 -16.37 -11.48
C GLU A 233 21.25 -16.22 -10.25
N LYS A 234 19.93 -16.19 -10.47
CA LYS A 234 18.92 -16.20 -9.41
C LYS A 234 19.01 -17.45 -8.54
N ALA A 235 19.17 -18.64 -9.13
CA ALA A 235 19.33 -19.88 -8.37
C ALA A 235 20.62 -19.88 -7.53
N GLU A 236 21.74 -19.39 -8.06
CA GLU A 236 22.98 -19.21 -7.30
C GLU A 236 22.81 -18.23 -6.12
N MET A 237 22.10 -17.12 -6.34
CA MET A 237 21.77 -16.16 -5.28
C MET A 237 20.83 -16.73 -4.23
N GLN A 238 19.86 -17.57 -4.60
CA GLN A 238 18.97 -18.26 -3.66
C GLN A 238 19.76 -19.26 -2.78
N ASN A 239 20.59 -20.12 -3.38
CA ASN A 239 21.48 -21.03 -2.63
C ASN A 239 22.37 -20.25 -1.63
N ARG A 240 22.88 -19.08 -2.05
CA ARG A 240 23.72 -18.22 -1.21
C ARG A 240 22.96 -17.54 -0.06
N ILE A 241 21.65 -17.30 -0.21
CA ILE A 241 20.79 -16.86 0.88
C ILE A 241 20.57 -18.02 1.86
N GLU A 242 20.28 -19.22 1.37
CA GLU A 242 20.07 -20.41 2.21
C GLU A 242 21.32 -20.77 3.03
N ASP A 243 22.53 -20.71 2.45
CA ASP A 243 23.80 -20.86 3.16
C ASP A 243 23.96 -19.83 4.30
N MET A 244 23.64 -18.55 4.01
CA MET A 244 23.74 -17.45 4.98
C MET A 244 22.69 -17.57 6.09
N GLU A 245 21.46 -18.00 5.78
CA GLU A 245 20.41 -18.27 6.76
C GLU A 245 20.75 -19.47 7.65
N TYR A 246 21.38 -20.51 7.09
CA TYR A 246 21.90 -21.65 7.84
C TYR A 246 22.99 -21.23 8.83
N ASP A 247 24.02 -20.49 8.39
CA ASP A 247 25.11 -20.06 9.29
C ASP A 247 24.64 -19.00 10.31
N LEU A 248 23.66 -18.16 9.97
CA LEU A 248 22.99 -17.25 10.89
C LEU A 248 22.19 -18.02 11.95
N THR A 249 21.41 -19.04 11.56
CA THR A 249 20.65 -19.90 12.48
C THR A 249 21.56 -20.72 13.38
N ARG A 250 22.63 -21.30 12.81
CA ARG A 250 23.71 -22.00 13.53
C ARG A 250 24.39 -21.08 14.55
N THR A 251 24.55 -19.80 14.21
CA THR A 251 25.10 -18.78 15.13
C THR A 251 24.10 -18.42 16.22
N ARG A 252 22.81 -18.21 15.90
CA ARG A 252 21.74 -18.02 16.90
C ARG A 252 21.70 -19.18 17.90
N SER A 253 21.65 -20.42 17.43
CA SER A 253 21.68 -21.59 18.33
C SER A 253 23.00 -21.85 19.04
N ARG A 254 24.08 -21.14 18.68
CA ARG A 254 25.30 -21.06 19.50
C ARG A 254 25.19 -19.98 20.57
N CYS A 255 24.60 -18.82 20.25
CA CYS A 255 24.27 -17.78 21.23
C CYS A 255 23.27 -18.30 22.27
N GLU A 256 22.16 -18.92 21.85
CA GLU A 256 21.18 -19.58 22.73
C GLU A 256 21.84 -20.58 23.68
N LYS A 257 22.78 -21.41 23.20
CA LYS A 257 23.53 -22.36 24.05
C LYS A 257 24.50 -21.67 25.01
N VAL A 258 25.07 -20.52 24.63
CA VAL A 258 25.89 -19.71 25.53
C VAL A 258 25.02 -18.97 26.55
N GLU A 259 23.81 -18.54 26.17
CA GLU A 259 22.83 -17.89 27.04
C GLU A 259 22.19 -18.88 28.02
N THR A 260 21.85 -20.10 27.61
CA THR A 260 21.41 -21.16 28.52
C THR A 260 22.56 -21.63 29.41
N HIS A 261 23.78 -21.79 28.90
CA HIS A 261 24.94 -22.05 29.77
C HIS A 261 25.28 -20.86 30.68
N LEU A 262 25.00 -19.60 30.30
CA LEU A 262 25.16 -18.44 31.17
C LEU A 262 24.07 -18.38 32.23
N ALA A 263 22.80 -18.65 31.88
CA ALA A 263 21.70 -18.75 32.82
C ALA A 263 21.90 -19.93 33.79
N GLU A 264 22.28 -21.11 33.28
CA GLU A 264 22.70 -22.26 34.07
C GLU A 264 23.91 -21.93 34.93
N THR A 265 24.94 -21.26 34.44
CA THR A 265 26.10 -20.92 35.28
C THR A 265 25.78 -19.81 36.26
N CYS A 266 24.86 -18.89 36.02
CA CYS A 266 24.36 -17.97 37.03
C CYS A 266 23.48 -18.67 38.08
N GLN A 267 22.66 -19.66 37.69
CA GLN A 267 21.91 -20.51 38.61
C GLN A 267 22.84 -21.44 39.41
N LYS A 268 23.86 -22.00 38.77
CA LYS A 268 24.90 -22.83 39.38
C LYS A 268 25.87 -22.00 40.21
N LEU A 269 26.15 -20.75 39.91
CA LEU A 269 27.02 -19.89 40.72
C LEU A 269 26.25 -19.41 41.97
N LYS A 270 24.93 -19.17 41.88
CA LYS A 270 24.07 -19.15 43.08
C LYS A 270 24.18 -20.48 43.85
N ALA A 271 23.85 -21.60 43.19
CA ALA A 271 23.92 -22.93 43.80
C ALA A 271 25.34 -23.42 44.14
N ILE A 272 26.41 -22.66 43.88
CA ILE A 272 27.81 -22.94 44.26
C ILE A 272 28.32 -21.90 45.27
N GLN A 273 27.66 -20.74 45.39
CA GLN A 273 27.63 -20.00 46.65
C GLN A 273 26.89 -20.82 47.72
N ASP A 274 25.89 -21.62 47.33
CA ASP A 274 25.21 -22.58 48.19
C ASP A 274 25.96 -23.93 48.33
N GLU A 275 26.51 -24.49 47.24
CA GLU A 275 27.16 -25.82 47.18
C GLU A 275 28.55 -25.82 46.48
N SER A 276 29.55 -25.09 47.03
CA SER A 276 30.94 -25.11 46.52
C SER A 276 31.64 -26.47 46.74
N GLY A 277 31.29 -27.47 45.92
CA GLY A 277 31.58 -28.90 46.11
C GLY A 277 32.05 -29.76 44.92
N ALA A 278 32.64 -29.19 43.85
CA ALA A 278 33.60 -29.80 42.86
C ALA A 278 33.17 -30.69 41.62
N ALA A 279 33.95 -30.60 40.49
CA ALA A 279 34.35 -31.61 39.41
C ALA A 279 33.67 -31.77 37.96
N GLY A 280 34.37 -32.35 36.90
CA GLY A 280 34.04 -32.65 35.41
C GLY A 280 35.22 -33.27 34.52
N GLY A 281 35.33 -33.68 33.20
CA GLY A 281 34.56 -33.85 31.86
C GLY A 281 35.42 -34.35 30.57
N ALA A 282 34.90 -34.45 29.28
CA ALA A 282 35.54 -34.60 27.86
C ALA A 282 35.75 -36.01 27.08
N THR A 283 36.07 -36.33 25.75
CA THR A 283 35.90 -35.87 24.26
C THR A 283 36.50 -36.84 23.11
N GLY A 284 36.08 -36.86 21.77
CA GLY A 284 36.75 -37.49 20.51
C GLY A 284 35.83 -37.87 19.24
N GLY A 285 36.12 -38.28 17.94
CA GLY A 285 37.25 -38.36 16.90
C GLY A 285 37.06 -39.23 15.53
N ALA A 286 37.74 -38.96 14.35
CA ALA A 286 38.06 -39.75 13.04
C ALA A 286 37.02 -40.03 11.84
N ALA A 287 37.23 -40.53 10.55
CA ALA A 287 38.26 -40.56 9.39
C ALA A 287 37.81 -41.30 8.01
N GLY A 288 38.45 -41.22 6.77
CA GLY A 288 38.12 -42.03 5.47
C GLY A 288 38.83 -41.76 4.03
N ALA A 289 38.70 -42.62 2.93
CA ALA A 289 39.25 -42.56 1.46
C ALA A 289 38.74 -43.73 0.47
N ALA A 290 38.99 -44.08 -0.86
CA ALA A 290 39.46 -43.65 -2.30
C ALA A 290 39.30 -44.89 -3.35
N GLY A 291 39.49 -45.10 -4.73
CA GLY A 291 39.83 -44.57 -6.14
C GLY A 291 40.10 -45.78 -7.20
N GLY A 292 40.24 -45.91 -8.60
CA GLY A 292 40.20 -45.22 -9.98
C GLY A 292 40.52 -46.18 -11.28
N GLY A 293 40.48 -45.82 -12.63
CA GLY A 293 40.78 -46.73 -13.86
C GLY A 293 40.73 -46.22 -15.40
N VAL A 294 41.11 -46.98 -16.52
CA VAL A 294 41.26 -46.56 -18.02
C VAL A 294 41.34 -47.66 -19.23
N GLY A 295 41.32 -47.35 -20.60
CA GLY A 295 41.61 -48.26 -21.83
C GLY A 295 41.48 -47.80 -23.40
N PRO A 296 41.91 -48.55 -24.51
CA PRO A 296 42.11 -48.11 -25.99
C PRO A 296 41.81 -49.05 -27.31
N GLY A 297 42.09 -48.66 -28.63
CA GLY A 297 41.95 -49.39 -30.01
C GLY A 297 42.53 -48.66 -31.33
N GLY A 298 42.57 -48.97 -32.71
CA GLY A 298 42.18 -49.98 -33.82
C GLY A 298 42.61 -49.62 -35.36
N GLN A 299 42.38 -50.42 -36.50
CA GLN A 299 42.80 -50.20 -38.00
C GLN A 299 42.14 -51.19 -39.12
N GLY A 300 42.22 -51.32 -40.52
CA GLY A 300 42.75 -50.83 -41.90
C GLY A 300 42.49 -51.89 -43.12
N GLY A 301 42.60 -51.95 -44.52
CA GLY A 301 42.88 -51.26 -45.90
C GLY A 301 42.96 -52.34 -47.13
N ALA A 302 43.10 -52.32 -48.53
CA ALA A 302 43.05 -51.56 -49.90
C ALA A 302 43.22 -52.58 -51.19
N LYS A 303 43.28 -52.49 -52.61
CA LYS A 303 43.11 -51.64 -53.91
C LYS A 303 43.21 -52.46 -55.34
N PRO A 304 42.69 -52.08 -56.59
CA PRO A 304 42.73 -52.79 -57.97
C PRO A 304 43.05 -52.03 -59.39
N GLY A 305 42.89 -52.63 -60.66
CA GLY A 305 43.08 -52.15 -62.14
C GLY A 305 42.70 -53.20 -63.33
N GLU A 306 42.77 -53.21 -64.74
CA GLU A 306 42.97 -52.45 -66.11
C GLU A 306 42.69 -53.42 -67.40
N GLY A 307 42.65 -53.34 -68.81
CA GLY A 307 42.77 -52.55 -70.16
C GLY A 307 42.57 -53.50 -71.48
N THR A 308 42.56 -53.40 -72.89
CA THR A 308 42.59 -52.56 -74.24
C THR A 308 42.13 -53.45 -75.54
N GLY A 309 42.06 -53.32 -76.94
CA GLY A 309 42.26 -52.53 -78.27
C GLY A 309 41.84 -53.37 -79.62
N MET A 310 41.86 -53.22 -81.03
CA MET A 310 42.08 -52.29 -82.26
C MET A 310 41.61 -52.88 -83.74
N VAL A 311 41.67 -52.25 -85.00
CA VAL A 311 40.93 -52.68 -86.34
C VAL A 311 41.50 -52.76 -87.92
N PRO A 312 41.12 -52.04 -89.08
CA PRO A 312 40.70 -52.56 -90.50
C PRO A 312 41.19 -52.00 -91.97
N SER A 313 40.69 -52.46 -93.21
CA SER A 313 40.96 -52.04 -94.72
C SER A 313 39.95 -52.63 -95.86
N GLY A 314 39.79 -52.52 -97.26
CA GLY A 314 40.26 -51.96 -98.65
C GLY A 314 39.43 -52.56 -99.94
N SER A 315 39.42 -52.44 -101.34
CA SER A 315 39.92 -51.68 -102.62
C SER A 315 39.28 -52.13 -104.08
N LYS A 316 39.37 -51.46 -105.32
CA LYS A 316 38.69 -51.82 -106.71
C LYS A 316 39.04 -51.07 -108.14
N LEU A 317 38.85 -51.60 -109.43
CA LEU A 317 38.80 -50.89 -110.85
C LEU A 317 38.43 -51.68 -112.24
N THR A 318 38.19 -51.10 -113.50
CA THR A 318 37.65 -51.71 -114.85
C THR A 318 38.03 -51.16 -116.39
N PRO A 319 37.29 -51.14 -117.62
CA PRO A 319 37.76 -51.39 -119.10
C PRO A 319 37.27 -50.53 -120.43
N ALA A 320 37.42 -50.91 -121.79
CA ALA A 320 37.04 -50.10 -123.07
C ALA A 320 36.77 -50.70 -124.58
N ILE A 321 36.47 -49.88 -125.67
CA ILE A 321 35.46 -50.13 -126.80
C ILE A 321 35.57 -49.44 -128.26
N ASN A 322 34.84 -49.90 -129.35
CA ASN A 322 34.24 -49.09 -130.49
C ASN A 322 33.17 -49.72 -131.50
N SER A 323 32.88 -51.03 -131.63
CA SER A 323 31.79 -51.51 -132.53
C SER A 323 30.35 -51.38 -131.99
N LYS A 324 30.06 -51.85 -130.78
CA LYS A 324 30.27 -51.16 -129.50
C LYS A 324 29.96 -49.65 -129.45
N LYS A 325 29.74 -48.90 -130.55
CA LYS A 325 29.19 -47.54 -130.52
C LYS A 325 27.65 -47.53 -130.68
N VAL A 326 27.13 -48.47 -131.47
CA VAL A 326 25.68 -48.74 -131.50
C VAL A 326 25.28 -49.62 -130.32
N ASP A 327 26.14 -50.56 -129.92
CA ASP A 327 25.93 -51.30 -128.66
C ASP A 327 26.13 -50.38 -127.44
N GLU A 328 26.97 -49.33 -127.49
CA GLU A 328 26.99 -48.26 -126.47
C GLU A 328 25.62 -47.55 -126.39
N LEU A 329 25.04 -47.09 -127.49
CA LEU A 329 23.74 -46.38 -127.44
C LEU A 329 22.59 -47.28 -126.96
N ASN A 330 22.63 -48.58 -127.26
CA ASN A 330 21.69 -49.54 -126.67
C ASN A 330 22.01 -49.80 -125.19
N SER A 331 23.29 -49.93 -124.81
CA SER A 331 23.74 -50.07 -123.41
C SER A 331 23.35 -48.86 -122.59
N GLU A 332 23.54 -47.63 -123.07
CA GLU A 332 23.09 -46.38 -122.44
C GLU A 332 21.57 -46.38 -122.20
N LEU A 333 20.78 -46.89 -123.15
CA LEU A 333 19.32 -47.00 -123.01
C LEU A 333 18.92 -48.11 -122.01
N GLU A 334 19.63 -49.23 -121.99
CA GLU A 334 19.44 -50.34 -121.05
C GLU A 334 19.89 -49.93 -119.62
N GLU A 335 21.01 -49.22 -119.50
CA GLU A 335 21.56 -48.63 -118.28
C GLU A 335 20.64 -47.52 -117.74
N LEU A 336 20.03 -46.70 -118.59
CA LEU A 336 19.01 -45.73 -118.19
C LEU A 336 17.73 -46.40 -117.68
N ARG A 337 17.32 -47.53 -118.29
CA ARG A 337 16.22 -48.37 -117.76
C ARG A 337 16.59 -48.98 -116.42
N GLU A 338 17.74 -49.63 -116.31
CA GLU A 338 18.25 -50.18 -115.05
C GLU A 338 18.39 -49.11 -113.96
N LEU A 339 18.87 -47.90 -114.30
CA LEU A 339 18.98 -46.78 -113.37
C LEU A 339 17.59 -46.28 -112.94
N SER A 340 16.60 -46.30 -113.83
CA SER A 340 15.21 -45.99 -113.49
C SER A 340 14.62 -47.04 -112.55
N THR A 341 14.88 -48.33 -112.78
CA THR A 341 14.46 -49.42 -111.88
C THR A 341 15.14 -49.30 -110.53
N LYS A 342 16.48 -49.17 -110.49
CA LYS A 342 17.26 -49.01 -109.24
C LYS A 342 16.80 -47.79 -108.43
N ARG A 343 16.46 -46.68 -109.08
CA ARG A 343 15.87 -45.49 -108.41
C ARG A 343 14.47 -45.75 -107.87
N LEU A 344 13.67 -46.58 -108.53
CA LEU A 344 12.35 -46.99 -108.06
C LEU A 344 12.49 -47.96 -106.87
N ASP A 345 13.40 -48.92 -106.94
CA ASP A 345 13.76 -49.82 -105.82
C ASP A 345 14.28 -49.03 -104.61
N GLU A 346 15.12 -48.01 -104.82
CA GLU A 346 15.58 -47.07 -103.79
C GLU A 346 14.43 -46.26 -103.19
N LEU A 347 13.48 -45.81 -104.00
CA LEU A 347 12.28 -45.09 -103.54
C LEU A 347 11.33 -45.99 -102.74
N GLU A 348 11.09 -47.23 -103.17
CA GLU A 348 10.30 -48.20 -102.41
C GLU A 348 10.99 -48.56 -101.09
N LYS A 349 12.30 -48.79 -101.12
CA LYS A 349 13.11 -49.02 -99.92
C LYS A 349 13.01 -47.84 -98.95
N LYS A 350 13.22 -46.61 -99.41
CA LYS A 350 13.08 -45.39 -98.58
C LYS A 350 11.66 -45.19 -98.06
N THR A 351 10.65 -45.56 -98.84
CA THR A 351 9.25 -45.54 -98.42
C THR A 351 8.97 -46.55 -97.32
N ASN A 352 9.60 -47.73 -97.35
CA ASN A 352 9.47 -48.72 -96.28
C ASN A 352 10.28 -48.35 -95.03
N GLU A 353 11.52 -47.87 -95.17
CA GLU A 353 12.31 -47.30 -94.06
C GLU A 353 11.54 -46.17 -93.34
N HIS A 354 10.84 -45.31 -94.09
CA HIS A 354 10.00 -44.26 -93.51
C HIS A 354 8.76 -44.81 -92.77
N LYS A 355 8.08 -45.84 -93.32
CA LYS A 355 6.96 -46.51 -92.64
C LYS A 355 7.38 -47.21 -91.34
N GLU A 356 8.58 -47.78 -91.30
CA GLU A 356 9.13 -48.40 -90.08
C GLU A 356 9.50 -47.35 -89.04
N ALA A 357 10.14 -46.25 -89.45
CA ALA A 357 10.41 -45.12 -88.56
C ALA A 357 9.13 -44.51 -87.97
N LEU A 358 8.04 -44.39 -88.76
CA LEU A 358 6.74 -43.92 -88.25
C LEU A 358 6.14 -44.88 -87.21
N LYS A 359 6.18 -46.19 -87.45
CA LYS A 359 5.72 -47.20 -86.47
C LYS A 359 6.49 -47.13 -85.16
N GLU A 360 7.81 -46.97 -85.22
CA GLU A 360 8.65 -46.87 -84.02
C GLU A 360 8.38 -45.57 -83.24
N VAL A 361 8.15 -44.45 -83.95
CA VAL A 361 7.70 -43.19 -83.33
C VAL A 361 6.32 -43.33 -82.66
N GLU A 362 5.38 -44.08 -83.24
CA GLU A 362 4.09 -44.36 -82.60
C GLU A 362 4.23 -45.30 -81.39
N ARG A 363 5.08 -46.33 -81.49
CA ARG A 363 5.39 -47.26 -80.39
C ARG A 363 5.97 -46.49 -79.18
N LEU A 364 7.02 -45.70 -79.39
CA LEU A 364 7.64 -44.88 -78.36
C LEU A 364 6.68 -43.82 -77.77
N LYS A 365 5.74 -43.29 -78.57
CA LYS A 365 4.67 -42.40 -78.07
C LYS A 365 3.63 -43.14 -77.20
N MET A 366 3.42 -44.44 -77.39
CA MET A 366 2.57 -45.24 -76.51
C MET A 366 3.31 -45.59 -75.21
N ASP A 367 4.57 -46.02 -75.30
CA ASP A 367 5.43 -46.28 -74.13
C ASP A 367 5.50 -45.05 -73.20
N LEU A 368 5.74 -43.85 -73.76
CA LEU A 368 5.79 -42.58 -73.03
C LEU A 368 4.45 -42.18 -72.38
N ARG A 369 3.31 -42.72 -72.83
CA ARG A 369 1.98 -42.44 -72.26
C ARG A 369 1.59 -43.39 -71.13
N GLN A 370 2.30 -44.51 -70.98
CA GLN A 370 2.04 -45.53 -69.95
C GLN A 370 3.36 -45.95 -69.31
N LEU A 371 4.14 -44.97 -68.86
CA LEU A 371 5.42 -45.21 -68.18
C LEU A 371 5.18 -46.04 -66.90
N PRO A 372 5.82 -47.21 -66.75
CA PRO A 372 5.63 -48.04 -65.56
C PRO A 372 6.13 -47.34 -64.30
N GLU A 373 5.40 -47.50 -63.19
CA GLU A 373 5.73 -46.89 -61.90
C GLU A 373 7.14 -47.23 -61.42
N SER A 374 7.65 -48.45 -61.69
CA SER A 374 9.03 -48.84 -61.41
C SER A 374 10.06 -47.94 -62.09
N VAL A 375 9.82 -47.55 -63.35
CA VAL A 375 10.71 -46.63 -64.10
C VAL A 375 10.67 -45.24 -63.49
N ILE A 376 9.48 -44.77 -63.08
CA ILE A 376 9.30 -43.47 -62.40
C ILE A 376 10.07 -43.47 -61.07
N VAL A 377 9.91 -44.49 -60.24
CA VAL A 377 10.60 -44.64 -58.94
C VAL A 377 12.11 -44.76 -59.11
N GLU A 378 12.59 -45.29 -60.25
CA GLU A 378 14.01 -45.35 -60.58
C GLU A 378 14.61 -44.00 -61.05
N THR A 379 13.80 -43.01 -61.45
CA THR A 379 14.32 -41.70 -61.87
C THR A 379 15.05 -40.94 -60.75
N THR A 380 16.00 -40.11 -61.14
CA THR A 380 16.70 -39.15 -60.27
C THR A 380 15.72 -38.17 -59.61
N GLU A 381 14.76 -37.70 -60.38
CA GLU A 381 13.75 -36.72 -60.03
C GLU A 381 12.83 -37.24 -58.92
N TYR A 382 12.32 -38.47 -59.06
CA TYR A 382 11.53 -39.11 -58.01
C TYR A 382 12.35 -39.31 -56.73
N LYS A 383 13.60 -39.78 -56.83
CA LYS A 383 14.48 -40.00 -55.66
C LYS A 383 14.82 -38.70 -54.94
N CYS A 384 15.05 -37.61 -55.68
CA CYS A 384 15.22 -36.28 -55.10
C CYS A 384 13.95 -35.79 -54.40
N LEU A 385 12.77 -35.96 -55.00
CA LEU A 385 11.50 -35.56 -54.40
C LEU A 385 11.14 -36.42 -53.16
N GLN A 386 11.40 -37.72 -53.21
CA GLN A 386 11.24 -38.65 -52.08
C GLN A 386 12.16 -38.26 -50.90
N SER A 387 13.40 -37.87 -51.19
CA SER A 387 14.35 -37.37 -50.18
C SER A 387 13.85 -36.07 -49.54
N GLN A 388 13.43 -35.09 -50.35
CA GLN A 388 12.85 -33.82 -49.87
C GLN A 388 11.59 -34.03 -49.03
N PHE A 389 10.68 -34.90 -49.48
CA PHE A 389 9.47 -35.26 -48.73
C PHE A 389 9.82 -35.95 -47.40
N SER A 390 10.84 -36.80 -47.37
CA SER A 390 11.29 -37.48 -46.14
C SER A 390 11.84 -36.50 -45.10
N VAL A 391 12.58 -35.46 -45.54
CA VAL A 391 13.03 -34.37 -44.66
C VAL A 391 11.82 -33.58 -44.13
N LEU A 392 10.97 -33.05 -45.02
CA LEU A 392 9.79 -32.27 -44.64
C LEU A 392 8.81 -33.04 -43.74
N TYR A 393 8.67 -34.34 -43.93
CA TYR A 393 7.87 -35.21 -43.07
C TYR A 393 8.47 -35.34 -41.66
N ASN A 394 9.78 -35.55 -41.56
CA ASN A 394 10.48 -35.62 -40.27
C ASN A 394 10.43 -34.27 -39.53
N ASP A 395 10.65 -33.16 -40.23
CA ASP A 395 10.55 -31.81 -39.68
C ASP A 395 9.13 -31.53 -39.18
N SER A 396 8.12 -31.89 -39.97
CA SER A 396 6.70 -31.78 -39.57
C SER A 396 6.35 -32.66 -38.36
N MET A 397 7.00 -33.80 -38.16
CA MET A 397 6.83 -34.62 -36.96
C MET A 397 7.53 -34.00 -35.75
N GLN A 398 8.75 -33.46 -35.89
CA GLN A 398 9.44 -32.77 -34.81
C GLN A 398 8.67 -31.52 -34.34
N LEU A 399 8.20 -30.69 -35.27
CA LEU A 399 7.36 -29.52 -34.96
C LEU A 399 6.04 -29.92 -34.26
N LYS A 400 5.46 -31.07 -34.62
CA LYS A 400 4.26 -31.60 -33.94
C LYS A 400 4.57 -32.02 -32.50
N THR A 401 5.71 -32.67 -32.25
CA THR A 401 6.15 -33.03 -30.89
C THR A 401 6.41 -31.78 -30.03
N GLN A 402 7.15 -30.80 -30.56
CA GLN A 402 7.41 -29.52 -29.88
C GLN A 402 6.11 -28.75 -29.56
N LEU A 403 5.12 -28.80 -30.45
CA LEU A 403 3.79 -28.22 -30.24
C LEU A 403 3.02 -28.94 -29.12
N GLU A 404 3.22 -30.24 -28.93
CA GLU A 404 2.59 -31.03 -27.85
C GLU A 404 3.31 -30.82 -26.50
N GLU A 405 4.64 -30.70 -26.51
CA GLU A 405 5.47 -30.37 -25.34
C GLU A 405 5.19 -28.96 -24.81
N THR A 406 5.20 -27.94 -25.68
CA THR A 406 4.90 -26.54 -25.30
C THR A 406 3.47 -26.38 -24.77
N ARG A 407 2.49 -27.11 -25.33
CA ARG A 407 1.13 -27.18 -24.76
C ARG A 407 1.10 -27.82 -23.37
N HIS A 408 1.90 -28.85 -23.13
CA HIS A 408 2.00 -29.49 -21.82
C HIS A 408 2.68 -28.59 -20.79
N GLN A 409 3.74 -27.88 -21.17
CA GLN A 409 4.41 -26.86 -20.34
C GLN A 409 3.45 -25.71 -20.00
N LEU A 410 2.73 -25.16 -20.97
CA LEU A 410 1.73 -24.10 -20.77
C LEU A 410 0.62 -24.53 -19.80
N GLN A 411 0.09 -25.75 -19.97
CA GLN A 411 -0.93 -26.29 -19.07
C GLN A 411 -0.39 -26.52 -17.65
N THR A 412 0.89 -26.90 -17.52
CA THR A 412 1.57 -27.08 -16.23
C THR A 412 1.81 -25.75 -15.52
N SER A 413 2.33 -24.74 -16.23
CA SER A 413 2.49 -23.35 -15.74
C SER A 413 1.14 -22.76 -15.29
N LYS A 414 0.10 -22.89 -16.12
CA LYS A 414 -1.27 -22.47 -15.78
C LYS A 414 -1.77 -23.12 -14.49
N ASN A 415 -1.58 -24.44 -14.33
CA ASN A 415 -1.98 -25.15 -13.12
C ASN A 415 -1.17 -24.74 -11.89
N ALA A 416 0.11 -24.40 -12.05
CA ALA A 416 0.95 -23.89 -10.97
C ALA A 416 0.50 -22.49 -10.50
N HIS A 417 0.24 -21.57 -11.44
CA HIS A 417 -0.27 -20.24 -11.10
C HIS A 417 -1.67 -20.27 -10.47
N LEU A 418 -2.57 -21.17 -10.91
CA LEU A 418 -3.87 -21.34 -10.26
C LEU A 418 -3.73 -21.73 -8.78
N ARG A 419 -2.84 -22.69 -8.46
CA ARG A 419 -2.54 -23.07 -7.07
C ARG A 419 -1.89 -21.95 -6.27
N GLN A 420 -1.07 -21.12 -6.92
CA GLN A 420 -0.47 -19.94 -6.28
C GLN A 420 -1.54 -18.92 -5.89
N ILE A 421 -2.57 -18.72 -6.74
CA ILE A 421 -3.71 -17.86 -6.44
C ILE A 421 -4.53 -18.44 -5.28
N GLU A 422 -4.90 -19.73 -5.34
CA GLU A 422 -5.61 -20.43 -4.26
C GLU A 422 -4.88 -20.31 -2.91
N GLN A 423 -3.54 -20.40 -2.91
CA GLN A 423 -2.70 -20.20 -1.73
C GLN A 423 -2.77 -18.76 -1.20
N MET A 424 -2.58 -17.75 -2.07
CA MET A 424 -2.63 -16.34 -1.69
C MET A 424 -4.01 -15.93 -1.14
N GLU A 425 -5.11 -16.41 -1.74
CA GLU A 425 -6.47 -16.19 -1.23
C GLU A 425 -6.66 -16.79 0.18
N SER A 426 -6.06 -17.96 0.44
CA SER A 426 -6.09 -18.60 1.76
C SER A 426 -5.28 -17.85 2.83
N GLU A 427 -4.17 -17.22 2.42
CA GLU A 427 -3.30 -16.40 3.27
C GLU A 427 -3.94 -15.05 3.59
N GLU A 428 -4.50 -14.36 2.59
CA GLU A 428 -5.27 -13.13 2.78
C GLU A 428 -6.43 -13.35 3.76
N LEU A 429 -7.23 -14.40 3.54
CA LEU A 429 -8.34 -14.76 4.43
C LEU A 429 -7.86 -15.09 5.86
N THR A 430 -6.64 -15.60 6.01
CA THR A 430 -6.03 -15.90 7.32
C THR A 430 -5.53 -14.63 8.02
N ILE A 431 -4.93 -13.70 7.29
CA ILE A 431 -4.50 -12.38 7.81
C ILE A 431 -5.71 -11.53 8.17
N GLN A 432 -6.74 -11.50 7.32
CA GLN A 432 -7.99 -10.78 7.57
C GLN A 432 -8.71 -11.27 8.84
N LYS A 433 -8.69 -12.59 9.11
CA LYS A 433 -9.20 -13.17 10.37
C LYS A 433 -8.41 -12.73 11.59
N LYS A 434 -7.07 -12.66 11.51
CA LYS A 434 -6.21 -12.16 12.60
C LYS A 434 -6.48 -10.69 12.89
N LEU A 435 -6.42 -9.84 11.87
CA LEU A 435 -6.69 -8.40 12.00
C LEU A 435 -8.07 -8.12 12.59
N ARG A 436 -9.10 -8.88 12.17
CA ARG A 436 -10.45 -8.76 12.74
C ARG A 436 -10.52 -9.16 14.22
N ALA A 437 -9.73 -10.14 14.66
CA ALA A 437 -9.64 -10.51 16.08
C ALA A 437 -8.88 -9.44 16.90
N GLU A 438 -7.81 -8.87 16.34
CA GLU A 438 -7.06 -7.77 16.95
C GLU A 438 -7.92 -6.51 17.11
N VAL A 439 -8.70 -6.14 16.10
CA VAL A 439 -9.67 -5.02 16.20
C VAL A 439 -10.66 -5.24 17.35
N ILE A 440 -11.27 -6.42 17.46
CA ILE A 440 -12.21 -6.74 18.55
C ILE A 440 -11.52 -6.63 19.92
N GLN A 441 -10.28 -7.14 20.06
CA GLN A 441 -9.52 -7.02 21.31
C GLN A 441 -9.18 -5.56 21.67
N LEU A 442 -8.89 -4.72 20.69
CA LEU A 442 -8.66 -3.28 20.90
C LEU A 442 -9.95 -2.53 21.25
N GLU A 443 -11.09 -2.91 20.66
CA GLU A 443 -12.42 -2.38 21.01
C GLU A 443 -12.81 -2.76 22.45
N ASP A 444 -12.64 -4.02 22.85
CA ASP A 444 -12.87 -4.50 24.22
C ASP A 444 -11.97 -3.78 25.23
N MET A 445 -10.66 -3.65 24.93
CA MET A 445 -9.71 -2.93 25.80
C MET A 445 -10.06 -1.44 25.89
N GLN A 446 -10.49 -0.80 24.80
CA GLN A 446 -10.97 0.59 24.83
C GLN A 446 -12.24 0.73 25.67
N ALA A 447 -13.17 -0.21 25.59
CA ALA A 447 -14.38 -0.24 26.42
C ALA A 447 -14.03 -0.40 27.92
N GLN A 448 -13.05 -1.25 28.25
CA GLN A 448 -12.54 -1.40 29.61
C GLN A 448 -11.93 -0.08 30.14
N VAL A 449 -11.02 0.56 29.39
CA VAL A 449 -10.39 1.83 29.81
C VAL A 449 -11.43 2.94 29.97
N ARG A 450 -12.46 3.00 29.11
CA ARG A 450 -13.58 3.95 29.29
C ARG A 450 -14.38 3.70 30.57
N LYS A 451 -14.61 2.42 30.93
CA LYS A 451 -15.28 2.04 32.18
C LYS A 451 -14.43 2.41 33.40
N GLU A 452 -13.13 2.12 33.37
CA GLU A 452 -12.19 2.47 34.44
C GLU A 452 -12.10 3.99 34.65
N TYR A 453 -12.06 4.76 33.56
CA TYR A 453 -12.11 6.22 33.62
C TYR A 453 -13.40 6.75 34.28
N GLU A 454 -14.58 6.23 33.90
CA GLU A 454 -15.85 6.69 34.47
C GLU A 454 -16.01 6.27 35.93
N MET A 455 -15.54 5.08 36.33
CA MET A 455 -15.48 4.68 37.75
C MET A 455 -14.59 5.64 38.56
N LEU A 456 -13.37 5.92 38.09
CA LEU A 456 -12.44 6.83 38.76
C LEU A 456 -12.96 8.27 38.81
N ARG A 457 -13.69 8.71 37.76
CA ARG A 457 -14.37 10.00 37.74
C ARG A 457 -15.48 10.08 38.79
N ILE A 458 -16.31 9.04 38.92
CA ILE A 458 -17.36 8.96 39.94
C ILE A 458 -16.74 8.94 41.35
N GLU A 459 -15.67 8.18 41.56
CA GLU A 459 -14.93 8.18 42.84
C GLU A 459 -14.37 9.56 43.17
N PHE A 460 -13.79 10.27 42.20
CA PHE A 460 -13.31 11.64 42.39
C PHE A 460 -14.45 12.62 42.74
N GLU A 461 -15.58 12.54 42.04
CA GLU A 461 -16.76 13.39 42.27
C GLU A 461 -17.39 13.14 43.66
N GLN A 462 -17.46 11.88 44.11
CA GLN A 462 -17.88 11.51 45.46
C GLN A 462 -16.91 12.04 46.55
N ASN A 463 -15.60 11.86 46.34
CA ASN A 463 -14.58 12.39 47.27
C ASN A 463 -14.61 13.92 47.36
N LEU A 464 -14.84 14.61 46.24
CA LEU A 464 -15.00 16.06 46.22
C LEU A 464 -16.23 16.49 47.04
N ALA A 465 -17.39 15.88 46.80
CA ALA A 465 -18.63 16.19 47.52
C ALA A 465 -18.51 15.93 49.04
N ALA A 466 -17.86 14.85 49.46
CA ALA A 466 -17.60 14.56 50.87
C ALA A 466 -16.67 15.61 51.53
N ASN A 467 -15.66 16.08 50.79
CA ASN A 467 -14.74 17.12 51.26
C ASN A 467 -15.42 18.51 51.33
N GLU A 468 -16.32 18.83 50.40
CA GLU A 468 -17.13 20.05 50.48
C GLU A 468 -18.08 20.06 51.69
N GLN A 469 -18.77 18.94 51.97
CA GLN A 469 -19.60 18.78 53.18
C GLN A 469 -18.80 18.89 54.50
N THR A 470 -17.52 18.53 54.46
CA THR A 470 -16.59 18.66 55.59
C THR A 470 -16.29 20.14 55.92
N GLY A 471 -16.50 21.08 54.99
CA GLY A 471 -16.31 22.51 55.19
C GLY A 471 -17.27 23.14 56.24
N PRO A 472 -18.60 23.05 56.05
CA PRO A 472 -19.61 23.52 57.00
C PRO A 472 -19.45 22.94 58.41
N ILE A 473 -19.28 21.63 58.55
CA ILE A 473 -19.10 20.95 59.85
C ILE A 473 -17.92 21.55 60.62
N ASN A 474 -16.80 21.79 59.94
CA ASN A 474 -15.63 22.44 60.53
C ASN A 474 -15.84 23.93 60.87
N ARG A 475 -16.80 24.63 60.26
CA ARG A 475 -17.20 26.00 60.67
C ARG A 475 -18.06 25.95 61.93
N GLU A 476 -19.07 25.09 61.97
CA GLU A 476 -19.95 24.91 63.13
C GLU A 476 -19.18 24.48 64.37
N MET A 477 -18.27 23.51 64.24
CA MET A 477 -17.36 23.11 65.32
C MET A 477 -16.52 24.27 65.84
N ARG A 478 -15.99 25.15 64.96
CA ARG A 478 -15.26 26.35 65.39
C ARG A 478 -16.16 27.35 66.11
N HIS A 479 -17.37 27.59 65.64
CA HIS A 479 -18.34 28.46 66.33
C HIS A 479 -18.74 27.91 67.71
N LEU A 480 -18.94 26.59 67.83
CA LEU A 480 -19.21 25.93 69.11
C LEU A 480 -18.03 26.08 70.08
N ILE A 481 -16.80 25.84 69.62
CA ILE A 481 -15.58 26.03 70.42
C ILE A 481 -15.48 27.49 70.90
N THR A 482 -15.68 28.47 70.02
CA THR A 482 -15.66 29.90 70.39
C THR A 482 -16.77 30.25 71.39
N SER A 483 -17.98 29.70 71.23
CA SER A 483 -19.10 29.90 72.16
C SER A 483 -18.77 29.35 73.56
N LEU A 484 -18.25 28.12 73.64
CA LEU A 484 -17.82 27.50 74.89
C LEU A 484 -16.66 28.26 75.55
N GLN A 485 -15.67 28.72 74.77
CA GLN A 485 -14.57 29.57 75.27
C GLN A 485 -15.08 30.91 75.82
N ASN A 486 -16.06 31.53 75.16
CA ASN A 486 -16.72 32.75 75.63
C ASN A 486 -17.47 32.50 76.95
N HIS A 487 -18.25 31.42 77.04
CA HIS A 487 -18.99 31.09 78.26
C HIS A 487 -18.06 30.76 79.44
N ILE A 488 -16.99 29.98 79.21
CA ILE A 488 -15.93 29.74 80.21
C ILE A 488 -15.29 31.07 80.68
N THR A 489 -15.12 32.03 79.77
CA THR A 489 -14.56 33.35 80.09
C THR A 489 -15.54 34.22 80.89
N GLN A 490 -16.84 34.19 80.56
CA GLN A 490 -17.91 34.82 81.34
C GLN A 490 -17.95 34.24 82.76
N LEU A 491 -18.01 32.91 82.91
CA LEU A 491 -18.01 32.23 84.21
C LEU A 491 -16.75 32.55 85.04
N LYS A 492 -15.56 32.61 84.42
CA LYS A 492 -14.33 33.09 85.10
C LYS A 492 -14.45 34.53 85.59
N GLY A 493 -15.13 35.39 84.83
CA GLY A 493 -15.44 36.78 85.21
C GLY A 493 -16.45 36.86 86.35
N GLU A 494 -17.52 36.06 86.32
CA GLU A 494 -18.50 35.96 87.39
C GLU A 494 -17.90 35.42 88.69
N ILE A 495 -17.11 34.35 88.62
CA ILE A 495 -16.33 33.82 89.75
C ILE A 495 -15.43 34.92 90.34
N HIS A 496 -14.85 35.80 89.51
CA HIS A 496 -14.11 36.98 89.99
C HIS A 496 -15.01 38.02 90.68
N ARG A 497 -16.20 38.31 90.13
CA ARG A 497 -17.19 39.22 90.74
C ARG A 497 -17.69 38.68 92.09
N TYR A 498 -18.04 37.40 92.17
CA TYR A 498 -18.45 36.75 93.43
C TYR A 498 -17.30 36.68 94.44
N LYS A 499 -16.06 36.37 94.03
CA LYS A 499 -14.88 36.44 94.91
C LYS A 499 -14.61 37.86 95.42
N ARG A 500 -14.94 38.90 94.64
CA ARG A 500 -14.86 40.30 95.10
C ARG A 500 -15.97 40.62 96.11
N LYS A 501 -17.23 40.36 95.77
CA LYS A 501 -18.38 40.55 96.68
C LYS A 501 -18.22 39.79 98.00
N TYR A 502 -17.67 38.58 97.97
CA TYR A 502 -17.39 37.81 99.18
C TYR A 502 -16.31 38.48 100.06
N LYS A 503 -15.25 39.05 99.47
CA LYS A 503 -14.25 39.83 100.22
C LYS A 503 -14.86 41.12 100.79
N GLU A 504 -15.68 41.82 100.01
CA GLU A 504 -16.37 43.05 100.43
C GLU A 504 -17.31 42.76 101.63
N ALA A 505 -18.21 41.78 101.50
CA ALA A 505 -19.11 41.34 102.56
C ALA A 505 -18.38 40.74 103.78
N SER A 506 -17.21 40.11 103.58
CA SER A 506 -16.38 39.64 104.69
C SER A 506 -15.75 40.80 105.48
N VAL A 507 -15.28 41.85 104.80
CA VAL A 507 -14.80 43.08 105.45
C VAL A 507 -15.95 43.80 106.17
N GLU A 508 -17.14 43.84 105.57
CA GLU A 508 -18.34 44.41 106.18
C GLU A 508 -18.80 43.62 107.41
N SER A 509 -18.78 42.28 107.37
CA SER A 509 -19.00 41.43 108.54
C SER A 509 -17.99 41.68 109.67
N ILE A 510 -16.73 41.97 109.33
CA ILE A 510 -15.71 42.36 110.32
C ILE A 510 -15.99 43.75 110.94
N LYS A 511 -16.49 44.71 110.15
CA LYS A 511 -16.94 46.02 110.68
C LYS A 511 -18.13 45.85 111.62
N LEU A 512 -19.19 45.17 111.18
CA LEU A 512 -20.40 44.94 111.96
C LEU A 512 -20.11 44.18 113.25
N LYS A 513 -19.17 43.23 113.26
CA LYS A 513 -18.70 42.57 114.49
C LYS A 513 -18.05 43.54 115.47
N ARG A 514 -17.20 44.46 114.99
CA ARG A 514 -16.60 45.50 115.85
C ARG A 514 -17.64 46.49 116.36
N GLU A 515 -18.61 46.88 115.53
CA GLU A 515 -19.72 47.74 115.95
C GLU A 515 -20.59 47.05 117.03
N ILE A 516 -20.83 45.74 116.88
CA ILE A 516 -21.50 44.91 117.90
C ILE A 516 -20.64 44.79 119.17
N GLU A 517 -19.33 44.61 119.08
CA GLU A 517 -18.41 44.60 120.23
C GLU A 517 -18.39 45.96 120.95
N GLU A 518 -18.35 47.07 120.22
CA GLU A 518 -18.48 48.42 120.76
C GLU A 518 -19.84 48.66 121.43
N LEU A 519 -20.94 48.22 120.81
CA LEU A 519 -22.28 48.34 121.37
C LEU A 519 -22.44 47.48 122.63
N HIS A 520 -21.88 46.27 122.66
CA HIS A 520 -21.81 45.46 123.88
C HIS A 520 -20.94 46.12 124.97
N GLN A 521 -19.82 46.75 124.63
CA GLN A 521 -19.02 47.51 125.60
C GLN A 521 -19.78 48.73 126.16
N LYS A 522 -20.49 49.48 125.30
CA LYS A 522 -21.35 50.60 125.69
C LYS A 522 -22.53 50.13 126.56
N LEU A 523 -23.12 48.98 126.25
CA LEU A 523 -24.20 48.37 127.03
C LEU A 523 -23.71 47.79 128.37
N ALA A 524 -22.53 47.18 128.41
CA ALA A 524 -21.90 46.72 129.65
C ALA A 524 -21.49 47.90 130.55
N ALA A 525 -21.02 49.03 129.99
CA ALA A 525 -20.80 50.26 130.73
C ALA A 525 -22.11 50.85 131.31
N ARG A 526 -23.20 50.78 130.53
CA ARG A 526 -24.55 51.17 130.98
C ARG A 526 -25.10 50.24 132.07
N GLN A 527 -24.78 48.95 132.03
CA GLN A 527 -25.12 48.00 133.10
C GLN A 527 -24.31 48.27 134.37
N ARG A 528 -23.00 48.55 134.27
CA ARG A 528 -22.15 48.94 135.42
C ARG A 528 -22.61 50.24 136.10
N SER A 529 -23.34 51.10 135.41
CA SER A 529 -23.94 52.32 135.98
C SER A 529 -25.38 52.13 136.48
N ALA A 530 -25.96 50.92 136.38
CA ALA A 530 -27.37 50.66 136.65
C ALA A 530 -27.65 49.58 137.72
N SER A 531 -26.63 48.99 138.36
CA SER A 531 -26.82 47.92 139.36
C SER A 531 -25.96 48.07 140.61
N VAL A 532 -26.26 49.09 141.42
CA VAL A 532 -26.04 49.05 142.88
C VAL A 532 -27.42 48.99 143.54
N SER A 533 -28.09 47.85 143.40
CA SER A 533 -29.22 47.47 144.24
C SER A 533 -29.37 45.95 144.28
N GLU A 534 -29.51 45.45 145.52
CA GLU A 534 -29.99 44.12 145.92
C GLU A 534 -29.18 42.86 145.56
N ARG A 535 -29.44 41.81 146.36
CA ARG A 535 -28.69 40.55 146.54
C ARG A 535 -29.66 39.39 146.24
N GLN A 536 -29.31 38.32 145.52
CA GLN A 536 -28.31 37.28 145.82
C GLN A 536 -28.76 36.30 146.94
N ASP A 537 -29.43 35.21 146.53
CA ASP A 537 -29.23 33.79 146.96
C ASP A 537 -29.98 32.89 145.94
N SER A 538 -29.50 31.77 145.36
CA SER A 538 -28.74 30.57 145.82
C SER A 538 -29.66 29.47 146.43
N VAL A 539 -29.55 28.14 146.19
CA VAL A 539 -28.54 27.22 145.58
C VAL A 539 -29.20 25.97 144.93
N SER A 540 -28.69 25.47 143.78
CA SER A 540 -28.53 24.01 143.38
C SER A 540 -28.16 23.89 141.87
N SER A 541 -26.98 23.41 141.44
CA SER A 541 -26.50 21.99 141.31
C SER A 541 -27.21 21.20 140.19
N ASP A 542 -26.56 20.44 139.28
CA ASP A 542 -25.23 19.76 139.31
C ASP A 542 -24.42 19.80 137.96
N ARG A 543 -23.28 19.08 137.90
CA ARG A 543 -22.20 19.03 136.88
C ARG A 543 -22.58 18.33 135.54
N GLY A 544 -21.81 18.38 134.43
CA GLY A 544 -20.45 18.90 134.14
C GLY A 544 -19.37 17.79 134.02
N GLU A 545 -18.35 17.81 133.14
CA GLU A 545 -17.93 18.70 132.02
C GLU A 545 -16.96 17.96 131.03
N GLY A 546 -16.71 18.52 129.83
CA GLY A 546 -15.52 18.22 128.98
C GLY A 546 -15.76 17.53 127.61
N ALA A 547 -14.83 17.52 126.64
CA ALA A 547 -13.62 18.34 126.43
C ALA A 547 -13.05 18.20 124.98
N LYS A 548 -12.37 19.25 124.48
CA LYS A 548 -11.32 19.30 123.41
C LYS A 548 -11.49 18.47 122.11
N ASP A 549 -11.67 19.05 120.92
CA ASP A 549 -10.72 19.83 120.08
C ASP A 549 -9.96 18.97 119.03
N GLN A 550 -9.54 19.63 117.93
CA GLN A 550 -8.62 19.22 116.85
C GLN A 550 -9.07 18.34 115.66
N VAL A 551 -8.72 18.87 114.47
CA VAL A 551 -8.07 18.18 113.32
C VAL A 551 -8.92 17.23 112.46
N ARG A 552 -8.68 17.02 111.14
CA ARG A 552 -8.10 17.80 110.00
C ARG A 552 -8.11 16.83 108.80
N ARG A 553 -8.24 17.33 107.56
CA ARG A 553 -7.75 16.65 106.33
C ARG A 553 -8.29 15.21 106.07
N ASN A 554 -9.26 15.09 105.16
CA ASN A 554 -9.30 13.94 104.27
C ASN A 554 -8.56 14.29 102.96
N LYS A 555 -7.70 13.41 102.46
CA LYS A 555 -6.89 13.62 101.25
C LYS A 555 -6.79 12.33 100.43
N GLN A 556 -7.45 12.33 99.26
CA GLN A 556 -6.92 12.02 97.92
C GLN A 556 -6.13 10.70 97.69
N MET A 557 -6.26 10.18 96.45
CA MET A 557 -5.38 9.21 95.76
C MET A 557 -5.58 7.70 96.06
N VAL A 558 -5.26 6.76 95.14
CA VAL A 558 -5.31 6.71 93.65
C VAL A 558 -4.96 5.25 93.20
N LYS A 559 -5.20 4.87 91.92
CA LYS A 559 -4.68 3.64 91.23
C LYS A 559 -5.20 2.29 91.81
N GLU A 560 -5.06 1.12 91.15
CA GLU A 560 -4.50 0.72 89.84
C GLU A 560 -5.30 -0.50 89.26
N GLU A 561 -5.02 -0.89 87.99
CA GLU A 561 -5.01 -2.23 87.32
C GLU A 561 -5.83 -3.47 87.85
N GLY A 562 -6.25 -4.46 87.03
CA GLY A 562 -6.01 -4.77 85.61
C GLY A 562 -6.61 -6.14 85.17
N SER A 563 -6.05 -6.81 84.14
CA SER A 563 -6.43 -8.13 83.53
C SER A 563 -7.79 -8.17 82.76
N GLU A 564 -7.81 -8.43 81.44
CA GLU A 564 -7.93 -9.72 80.71
C GLU A 564 -9.40 -10.23 80.53
N SER A 565 -9.82 -10.89 79.44
CA SER A 565 -9.13 -11.42 78.24
C SER A 565 -9.97 -11.33 76.93
N CYS A 566 -9.62 -12.14 75.91
CA CYS A 566 -10.12 -12.21 74.51
C CYS A 566 -11.64 -12.47 74.34
N ASP A 567 -12.28 -12.28 73.17
CA ASP A 567 -11.85 -12.47 71.75
C ASP A 567 -12.57 -11.43 70.81
N SER A 568 -12.62 -11.38 69.45
CA SER A 568 -12.48 -12.35 68.34
C SER A 568 -12.04 -11.72 66.98
N SER A 569 -12.01 -12.56 65.92
CA SER A 569 -11.73 -12.30 64.50
C SER A 569 -12.76 -11.38 63.77
N GLY A 570 -12.52 -10.85 62.55
CA GLY A 570 -11.42 -11.08 61.59
C GLY A 570 -11.29 -9.99 60.49
N PRO A 571 -10.33 -10.13 59.53
CA PRO A 571 -9.72 -9.02 58.75
C PRO A 571 -10.22 -8.96 57.27
N PRO A 572 -9.66 -8.17 56.29
CA PRO A 572 -8.39 -7.39 56.32
C PRO A 572 -8.30 -6.01 55.59
N THR A 573 -7.20 -5.26 55.87
CA THR A 573 -6.40 -4.34 54.98
C THR A 573 -7.06 -3.16 54.23
N SER A 574 -6.40 -2.00 54.00
CA SER A 574 -5.09 -1.46 54.41
C SER A 574 -4.93 0.04 54.06
N SER A 575 -4.11 0.80 54.82
CA SER A 575 -3.20 1.92 54.42
C SER A 575 -3.58 2.87 53.25
N THR A 576 -3.55 4.21 53.33
CA THR A 576 -2.52 5.10 53.92
C THR A 576 -3.03 6.53 54.19
N GLN A 577 -2.44 7.17 55.20
CA GLN A 577 -2.36 8.62 55.54
C GLN A 577 -2.93 9.67 54.55
N GLN A 578 -3.71 10.62 55.09
CA GLN A 578 -3.83 12.01 54.60
C GLN A 578 -3.44 12.99 55.71
N ALA A 579 -2.95 14.18 55.34
CA ALA A 579 -2.69 15.29 56.26
C ALA A 579 -3.02 16.66 55.63
N SER A 580 -3.92 17.40 56.28
CA SER A 580 -4.05 18.88 56.32
C SER A 580 -3.88 19.75 55.05
N ALA A 581 -4.95 20.48 54.71
CA ALA A 581 -4.94 21.75 53.95
C ALA A 581 -4.44 22.94 54.86
N PRO A 582 -4.65 24.28 54.65
CA PRO A 582 -5.87 24.98 54.16
C PRO A 582 -5.73 26.38 53.44
N VAL A 583 -6.88 27.09 53.24
CA VAL A 583 -7.06 28.55 52.96
C VAL A 583 -6.80 29.01 51.48
N GLY A 584 -7.48 29.99 50.86
CA GLY A 584 -8.57 30.94 51.25
C GLY A 584 -9.95 30.66 50.61
N GLY A 585 -10.77 31.63 50.15
CA GLY A 585 -10.60 33.10 49.97
C GLY A 585 -11.93 33.81 49.59
N GLY A 586 -11.92 35.12 49.27
CA GLY A 586 -13.12 35.95 48.91
C GLY A 586 -13.30 36.24 47.39
N GLY A 587 -14.33 36.93 46.87
CA GLY A 587 -15.56 37.53 47.45
C GLY A 587 -16.03 38.86 46.78
N ALA A 588 -17.17 38.87 46.07
CA ALA A 588 -17.97 40.05 45.58
C ALA A 588 -17.32 41.05 44.57
N ALA A 589 -18.02 42.03 43.94
CA ALA A 589 -19.37 42.13 43.32
C ALA A 589 -19.51 43.49 42.56
N GLY A 590 -20.45 43.65 41.60
CA GLY A 590 -20.76 44.94 40.94
C GLY A 590 -21.90 44.87 39.91
N THR A 591 -22.71 45.94 39.75
CA THR A 591 -23.96 45.93 38.95
C THR A 591 -24.27 47.26 38.20
N GLY A 592 -24.94 47.14 37.03
CA GLY A 592 -25.58 48.24 36.28
C GLY A 592 -24.72 48.91 35.19
N GLY A 593 -25.28 49.46 34.10
CA GLY A 593 -26.66 49.34 33.60
C GLY A 593 -27.10 50.40 32.56
N GLY A 594 -27.57 49.95 31.38
CA GLY A 594 -28.50 50.68 30.47
C GLY A 594 -27.92 51.62 29.39
N GLY A 595 -28.64 51.73 28.25
CA GLY A 595 -28.74 53.00 27.50
C GLY A 595 -28.31 53.10 26.03
N GLY A 596 -29.03 52.44 25.10
CA GLY A 596 -29.46 52.91 23.75
C GLY A 596 -28.54 53.67 22.75
N GLY A 597 -28.77 53.45 21.45
CA GLY A 597 -28.18 54.19 20.33
C GLY A 597 -28.02 53.33 19.07
N GLY A 598 -28.05 53.91 17.86
CA GLY A 598 -27.95 53.18 16.58
C GLY A 598 -27.28 53.98 15.46
N GLU A 599 -27.67 53.69 14.21
CA GLU A 599 -27.16 54.21 12.92
C GLU A 599 -25.92 53.52 12.32
N ASP A 600 -25.88 53.53 10.98
CA ASP A 600 -24.97 52.76 10.12
C ASP A 600 -23.62 53.43 9.84
N LYS A 601 -22.59 52.62 9.61
CA LYS A 601 -21.63 52.84 8.51
C LYS A 601 -20.80 51.61 8.14
N ALA A 602 -20.55 51.47 6.84
CA ALA A 602 -19.59 50.52 6.29
C ALA A 602 -18.23 51.20 6.01
N GLY A 603 -17.14 50.45 6.03
CA GLY A 603 -15.82 50.93 5.61
C GLY A 603 -14.65 50.08 6.09
N GLU A 604 -13.95 49.47 5.13
CA GLU A 604 -12.52 49.09 5.10
C GLU A 604 -11.92 48.20 6.22
N GLY A 605 -11.12 47.19 5.81
CA GLY A 605 -10.46 46.25 6.72
C GLY A 605 -10.08 44.93 6.05
N GLY A 606 -9.21 44.97 5.03
CA GLY A 606 -8.85 43.77 4.26
C GLY A 606 -7.63 43.85 3.35
N ALA A 607 -6.75 44.85 3.53
CA ALA A 607 -5.61 45.10 2.64
C ALA A 607 -4.29 44.46 3.08
N GLU A 608 -4.04 44.33 4.39
CA GLU A 608 -2.70 43.95 4.91
C GLU A 608 -2.42 42.44 4.85
N VAL A 609 -3.34 41.60 5.34
CA VAL A 609 -3.12 40.13 5.47
C VAL A 609 -2.78 39.46 4.13
N LYS A 610 -3.34 39.97 3.02
CA LYS A 610 -3.06 39.45 1.67
C LYS A 610 -1.67 39.79 1.11
N LYS A 611 -0.87 40.61 1.82
CA LYS A 611 0.46 41.04 1.36
C LYS A 611 1.57 40.16 1.90
N GLU A 612 1.47 39.69 3.15
CA GLU A 612 2.50 38.86 3.79
C GLU A 612 2.58 37.46 3.15
N GLU A 613 1.45 36.77 2.97
CA GLU A 613 1.39 35.45 2.31
C GLU A 613 1.98 35.49 0.88
N GLY A 614 1.70 36.58 0.15
CA GLY A 614 2.18 36.77 -1.23
C GLY A 614 3.66 37.12 -1.35
N GLU A 615 4.28 37.68 -0.30
CA GLU A 615 5.73 37.93 -0.27
C GLU A 615 6.52 36.67 0.09
N GLU A 616 5.98 35.83 0.97
CA GLU A 616 6.61 34.55 1.34
C GLU A 616 6.57 33.52 0.20
N GLU A 617 5.45 33.38 -0.51
CA GLU A 617 5.38 32.54 -1.73
C GLU A 617 6.37 32.98 -2.81
N ASN A 618 6.51 34.29 -3.04
CA ASN A 618 7.46 34.82 -4.03
C ASN A 618 8.91 34.57 -3.62
N LYS A 619 9.23 34.61 -2.33
CA LYS A 619 10.57 34.30 -1.81
C LYS A 619 10.93 32.83 -2.08
N VAL A 620 10.05 31.88 -1.75
CA VAL A 620 10.27 30.45 -2.01
C VAL A 620 10.46 30.18 -3.51
N ARG A 621 9.58 30.72 -4.37
CA ARG A 621 9.69 30.57 -5.84
C ARG A 621 10.97 31.20 -6.41
N LYS A 622 11.51 32.26 -5.78
CA LYS A 622 12.79 32.89 -6.18
C LYS A 622 13.99 32.02 -5.78
N GLU A 623 14.01 31.50 -4.55
CA GLU A 623 15.08 30.62 -4.06
C GLU A 623 15.14 29.31 -4.86
N GLU A 624 13.99 28.72 -5.20
CA GLU A 624 13.94 27.52 -6.05
C GLU A 624 14.45 27.80 -7.49
N ARG A 625 14.09 28.95 -8.08
CA ARG A 625 14.55 29.37 -9.41
C ARG A 625 16.07 29.59 -9.44
N GLU A 626 16.65 30.20 -8.41
CA GLU A 626 18.10 30.37 -8.29
C GLU A 626 18.84 29.04 -8.10
N ARG A 627 18.19 28.06 -7.44
CA ARG A 627 18.72 26.69 -7.30
C ARG A 627 18.75 25.96 -8.64
N ARG A 628 17.61 25.93 -9.37
CA ARG A 628 17.53 25.34 -10.72
C ARG A 628 18.50 26.00 -11.70
N GLU A 629 18.75 27.32 -11.60
CA GLU A 629 19.74 27.98 -12.47
C GLU A 629 21.19 27.59 -12.13
N LYS A 630 21.55 27.42 -10.85
CA LYS A 630 22.87 26.93 -10.44
C LYS A 630 23.16 25.52 -10.97
N GLU A 631 22.18 24.62 -10.90
CA GLU A 631 22.31 23.26 -11.43
C GLU A 631 22.52 23.26 -12.95
N ARG A 632 21.72 24.03 -13.71
CA ARG A 632 21.89 24.16 -15.17
C ARG A 632 23.21 24.82 -15.57
N ARG A 633 23.78 25.72 -14.76
CA ARG A 633 25.14 26.26 -14.97
C ARG A 633 26.22 25.20 -14.72
N LYS A 634 26.05 24.34 -13.72
CA LYS A 634 26.98 23.26 -13.37
C LYS A 634 27.05 22.20 -14.48
N GLU A 635 25.90 21.72 -14.95
CA GLU A 635 25.84 20.79 -16.10
C GLU A 635 26.51 21.37 -17.36
N ARG A 636 26.38 22.68 -17.59
CA ARG A 636 26.91 23.34 -18.78
C ARG A 636 28.44 23.45 -18.73
N GLY A 637 29.01 23.73 -17.56
CA GLY A 637 30.45 23.70 -17.34
C GLY A 637 31.03 22.28 -17.49
N GLU A 638 30.35 21.27 -16.96
CA GLU A 638 30.76 19.87 -17.12
C GLU A 638 30.75 19.43 -18.60
N LYS A 639 29.73 19.84 -19.38
CA LYS A 639 29.63 19.60 -20.84
C LYS A 639 30.57 20.46 -21.70
N GLU A 640 31.22 21.47 -21.13
CA GLU A 640 32.26 22.28 -21.80
C GLU A 640 33.66 21.73 -21.49
N GLY A 641 33.92 21.26 -20.26
CA GLY A 641 35.18 20.58 -19.90
C GLY A 641 35.43 19.29 -20.69
N ASP A 642 34.39 18.49 -20.95
CA ASP A 642 34.45 17.26 -21.77
C ASP A 642 34.80 17.52 -23.25
N LYS A 643 34.88 18.78 -23.70
CA LYS A 643 35.22 19.17 -25.07
C LYS A 643 36.62 19.72 -25.27
N GLU A 644 37.33 20.10 -24.22
CA GLU A 644 38.76 20.47 -24.30
C GLU A 644 39.70 19.27 -24.07
N GLY A 645 39.14 18.08 -23.81
CA GLY A 645 39.86 16.83 -23.56
C GLY A 645 39.94 15.84 -24.73
N ARG A 646 39.85 16.29 -25.99
CA ARG A 646 39.96 15.46 -27.21
C ARG A 646 40.75 16.12 -28.33
#